data_AF-A0A7W7PWL7-F1
#
_entry.id   AF-A0A7W7PWL7-F1
#
_cell.length_a   1.000
_cell.length_b   1.000
_cell.length_c   1.000
_cell.angle_alpha   90.00
_cell.angle_beta   90.00
_cell.angle_gamma   90.00
#
_symmetry.space_group_name_H-M   'P 1'
#
loop_
_entity.id
_entity.type
_entity.pdbx_description
1 polymer ?
#
loop_
_entity_poly.entity_id
_entity_poly.type
_entity_poly.pdbx_seq_one_letter_code
_entity_poly.pdbx_strand_id
1 'polypeptide(L)'
;MPRQFLPTLRGLLAPRTVEPPPPPVETKDLLAGGGVYTSMSYAGVTNVWGTPGRADGWDLERVVIEGYERSIWTFKSVEAISKHASTLPIQIGRGGDEREFEETLEDHPLLRLLNKRANPLETGDVFKKRLSAQLLLSKKGVFIEKTYSRGGVLVRLDLLPPDRVQIIPDDRNADYIKHFEFTDYAGHIRELKPEKVIWLRDPHPTDPFCGVTPLEAAGLSVDLDVKARTYNISFIDNDGRPGGIVGIDLDGVDSAEVERIQRRLAPGAHNAGQLTLVGTGPGGVTYVDTSARPREMAYETLASTAKNEILSAFGVYESVIGNASERTFNNADREEWNFWAHTELPHLNLIASAFDPDLSDDWVIRFDTSQVQALEFPRRQAREEARKEFEAGLITIDEYREIAKRRPFNTPQSRALWISPQKAPVPANDQDAAALGLAPDPGLGGDPALDGGLGADPAAALPPAPGDGPAAADVATARALETSPTAADDVAAARGQAPLELPAGPAATAADDVAAARAESTDALPGDAADDVARARATRMQPDSGPAAEDVENARAPIETKALPRDGFEVTDADFDALAMAVQAALTALLARQEGVIVARLRAPKTRKYTRFWEPENEHDTRGGDANIDEDRVVSAARWAEETTNTLAPILQRAATATARKLSQALTGTDTVPPAVAAAALVTAMYAGEAITAFLGELAEVLRETQDNDSDLDLDTLVHTVGGYYNAAVPALVARTAETCAVATINGAADAAAESAGPDVVRTWVTRRDDRVRPAHKALHGKTLPAGTPYQIDGAQLRYPGDPFAPLALTINCRCRLHYATDEEVS
;
A
#
# COMPACT_ATOMS: atom_id res chain seq x y z
N MET A 1 5.50 3.20 -32.54
CA MET A 1 5.81 2.25 -31.44
C MET A 1 4.57 1.41 -31.18
N PRO A 2 4.66 0.18 -30.65
CA PRO A 2 5.86 -0.52 -30.17
C PRO A 2 5.98 -1.97 -30.67
N ARG A 3 7.22 -2.48 -30.61
CA ARG A 3 7.70 -3.88 -30.48
C ARG A 3 9.06 -3.86 -31.16
N GLN A 4 10.17 -3.83 -30.43
CA GLN A 4 10.73 -4.91 -29.61
C GLN A 4 11.70 -4.21 -28.62
N PHE A 5 11.75 -4.40 -27.30
CA PHE A 5 11.78 -5.59 -26.45
C PHE A 5 12.80 -6.68 -26.86
N LEU A 6 13.86 -6.72 -26.04
CA LEU A 6 14.73 -7.87 -25.66
C LEU A 6 16.02 -8.13 -26.47
N PRO A 7 17.19 -7.70 -25.95
CA PRO A 7 18.52 -8.16 -26.38
C PRO A 7 19.00 -9.44 -25.67
N THR A 8 18.25 -10.03 -24.74
CA THR A 8 18.75 -11.13 -23.90
C THR A 8 18.66 -12.53 -24.53
N LEU A 9 18.21 -12.68 -25.78
CA LEU A 9 18.02 -14.01 -26.39
C LEU A 9 18.79 -14.27 -27.71
N ARG A 10 19.65 -13.35 -28.16
CA ARG A 10 20.42 -13.56 -29.41
C ARG A 10 21.69 -14.42 -29.26
N GLY A 11 21.96 -14.93 -28.06
CA GLY A 11 23.06 -15.84 -27.81
C GLY A 11 22.84 -17.27 -28.33
N LEU A 12 21.63 -17.63 -28.79
CA LEU A 12 21.28 -19.02 -29.05
C LEU A 12 21.15 -19.44 -30.52
N LEU A 13 21.13 -18.54 -31.51
CA LEU A 13 20.82 -18.96 -32.90
C LEU A 13 21.55 -18.14 -33.97
N ALA A 14 22.77 -18.58 -34.32
CA ALA A 14 23.30 -18.46 -35.69
C ALA A 14 24.13 -19.72 -36.03
N PRO A 15 24.05 -20.25 -37.27
CA PRO A 15 24.45 -21.62 -37.61
C PRO A 15 25.96 -21.79 -37.78
N ARG A 16 26.52 -22.84 -37.17
CA ARG A 16 27.88 -23.32 -37.43
C ARG A 16 27.85 -24.33 -38.60
N THR A 17 28.61 -24.06 -39.66
CA THR A 17 28.96 -25.08 -40.66
C THR A 17 30.47 -25.15 -40.87
N VAL A 18 31.00 -26.37 -40.70
CA VAL A 18 32.25 -26.98 -41.19
C VAL A 18 33.61 -26.47 -40.63
N GLU A 19 34.36 -27.42 -40.05
CA GLU A 19 35.71 -27.37 -39.40
C GLU A 19 36.88 -27.21 -40.41
N PRO A 20 38.04 -26.58 -40.07
CA PRO A 20 39.21 -27.31 -39.49
C PRO A 20 40.18 -26.44 -38.61
N PRO A 21 41.44 -26.86 -38.33
CA PRO A 21 42.00 -27.50 -37.10
C PRO A 21 42.45 -26.51 -35.98
N PRO A 22 42.87 -26.96 -34.78
CA PRO A 22 42.98 -26.07 -33.60
C PRO A 22 44.38 -25.43 -33.42
N PRO A 23 44.43 -24.12 -33.14
CA PRO A 23 45.51 -23.49 -32.37
C PRO A 23 44.96 -22.79 -31.11
N PRO A 24 45.84 -22.38 -30.17
CA PRO A 24 45.74 -22.70 -28.74
C PRO A 24 44.55 -22.02 -28.04
N VAL A 25 44.05 -22.72 -27.02
CA VAL A 25 42.94 -22.29 -26.16
C VAL A 25 43.31 -20.98 -25.45
N GLU A 26 42.73 -19.87 -25.92
CA GLU A 26 42.57 -18.68 -25.10
C GLU A 26 41.41 -18.94 -24.13
N THR A 27 41.75 -19.32 -22.91
CA THR A 27 40.83 -19.21 -21.77
C THR A 27 40.54 -17.73 -21.55
N LYS A 28 39.36 -17.27 -21.98
CA LYS A 28 38.82 -15.98 -21.55
C LYS A 28 38.37 -16.09 -20.10
N ASP A 29 39.31 -15.89 -19.19
CA ASP A 29 38.99 -15.40 -17.85
C ASP A 29 38.46 -13.97 -17.99
N LEU A 30 37.26 -13.72 -17.48
CA LEU A 30 36.74 -12.37 -17.26
C LEU A 30 37.49 -11.74 -16.08
N LEU A 31 38.78 -11.47 -16.28
CA LEU A 31 39.52 -10.48 -15.50
C LEU A 31 39.62 -9.21 -16.35
N ALA A 32 38.67 -8.30 -16.13
CA ALA A 32 38.78 -6.93 -16.57
C ALA A 32 39.88 -6.24 -15.75
N GLY A 33 41.08 -6.10 -16.34
CA GLY A 33 42.16 -5.30 -15.77
C GLY A 33 41.93 -3.81 -16.00
N GLY A 34 42.17 -3.02 -14.96
CA GLY A 34 42.71 -1.66 -15.12
C GLY A 34 41.73 -0.49 -15.16
N GLY A 35 40.67 -0.53 -14.37
CA GLY A 35 39.90 0.66 -14.00
C GLY A 35 39.37 0.40 -12.59
N VAL A 36 39.58 1.34 -11.67
CA VAL A 36 39.29 1.22 -10.24
C VAL A 36 37.78 1.01 -10.03
N TYR A 37 37.33 -0.23 -10.22
CA TYR A 37 36.21 -0.77 -9.48
C TYR A 37 36.80 -1.24 -8.17
N THR A 38 36.89 -0.32 -7.21
CA THR A 38 36.76 -0.71 -5.81
C THR A 38 35.55 -1.62 -5.74
N SER A 39 35.79 -2.91 -5.50
CA SER A 39 34.80 -3.77 -4.89
C SER A 39 34.41 -3.07 -3.58
N MET A 40 33.40 -2.21 -3.62
CA MET A 40 32.76 -1.74 -2.41
C MET A 40 31.93 -2.91 -1.92
N SER A 41 32.64 -3.81 -1.24
CA SER A 41 32.10 -4.81 -0.32
C SER A 41 30.94 -4.17 0.43
N TYR A 42 29.73 -4.67 0.29
CA TYR A 42 28.53 -4.44 1.12
C TYR A 42 28.58 -3.41 2.26
N ALA A 43 27.58 -2.51 2.34
CA ALA A 43 27.13 -2.00 3.63
C ALA A 43 26.90 -3.21 4.56
N GLY A 44 27.47 -3.20 5.77
CA GLY A 44 27.70 -4.36 6.65
C GLY A 44 26.48 -5.11 7.20
N VAL A 45 25.48 -5.41 6.37
CA VAL A 45 24.25 -6.15 6.76
C VAL A 45 24.34 -7.65 6.41
N THR A 46 25.38 -8.10 5.72
CA THR A 46 25.60 -9.53 5.40
C THR A 46 26.77 -10.14 6.16
N ASN A 47 26.84 -9.90 7.47
CA ASN A 47 27.50 -10.88 8.34
C ASN A 47 26.52 -12.01 8.64
N VAL A 48 26.94 -13.18 8.17
CA VAL A 48 26.37 -14.52 8.32
C VAL A 48 25.66 -14.71 9.66
N TRP A 49 24.44 -15.26 9.59
CA TRP A 49 23.68 -15.73 10.75
C TRP A 49 24.54 -16.71 11.59
N GLY A 50 24.74 -16.42 12.87
CA GLY A 50 25.11 -17.43 13.88
C GLY A 50 26.50 -17.38 14.53
N THR A 51 27.13 -16.21 14.75
CA THR A 51 28.39 -16.12 15.54
C THR A 51 28.37 -14.92 16.51
N PRO A 52 28.97 -15.01 17.72
CA PRO A 52 29.13 -13.87 18.61
C PRO A 52 30.05 -12.83 17.94
N GLY A 53 29.60 -11.57 17.86
CA GLY A 53 30.29 -10.50 17.11
C GLY A 53 29.43 -9.75 16.09
N ARG A 54 28.09 -9.82 16.17
CA ARG A 54 27.17 -9.14 15.23
C ARG A 54 27.35 -7.61 15.18
N ALA A 55 27.90 -7.01 16.25
CA ALA A 55 28.23 -5.58 16.32
C ALA A 55 29.59 -5.22 15.67
N ASP A 56 30.49 -6.18 15.46
CA ASP A 56 31.83 -5.93 14.89
C ASP A 56 31.81 -5.80 13.37
N GLY A 57 30.72 -6.23 12.71
CA GLY A 57 30.49 -6.00 11.28
C GLY A 57 29.89 -4.64 10.93
N TRP A 58 29.45 -3.87 11.95
CA TRP A 58 28.83 -2.56 11.78
C TRP A 58 29.89 -1.47 11.86
N ASP A 59 30.60 -1.23 10.76
CA ASP A 59 31.55 -0.12 10.63
C ASP A 59 30.77 1.21 10.57
N LEU A 60 30.67 1.91 11.70
CA LEU A 60 29.88 3.12 11.81
C LEU A 60 30.41 4.26 10.93
N GLU A 61 31.73 4.38 10.78
CA GLU A 61 32.32 5.44 9.94
C GLU A 61 31.78 5.31 8.52
N ARG A 62 31.78 4.08 8.02
CA ARG A 62 31.21 3.77 6.72
C ARG A 62 29.69 3.96 6.66
N VAL A 63 28.96 3.49 7.67
CA VAL A 63 27.50 3.66 7.77
C VAL A 63 27.10 5.14 7.79
N VAL A 64 27.89 6.00 8.43
CA VAL A 64 27.67 7.44 8.44
C VAL A 64 27.94 8.04 7.05
N ILE A 65 29.07 7.71 6.43
CA ILE A 65 29.42 8.26 5.10
C ILE A 65 28.42 7.80 4.03
N GLU A 66 28.14 6.50 3.93
CA GLU A 66 27.28 5.93 2.89
C GLU A 66 25.80 6.10 3.22
N GLY A 67 25.42 5.90 4.48
CA GLY A 67 24.03 5.84 4.91
C GLY A 67 23.44 7.17 5.37
N TYR A 68 24.22 8.08 5.95
CA TYR A 68 23.74 9.38 6.44
C TYR A 68 24.19 10.55 5.55
N GLU A 69 25.48 10.68 5.21
CA GLU A 69 25.98 11.84 4.47
C GLU A 69 25.62 11.82 2.97
N ARG A 70 25.55 10.62 2.35
CA ARG A 70 25.18 10.47 0.93
C ARG A 70 23.69 10.32 0.68
N SER A 71 22.92 9.86 1.67
CA SER A 71 21.47 9.68 1.55
C SER A 71 20.71 10.90 2.07
N ILE A 72 20.04 11.61 1.16
CA ILE A 72 19.28 12.82 1.48
C ILE A 72 18.13 12.49 2.45
N TRP A 73 17.43 11.38 2.21
CA TRP A 73 16.26 11.00 3.00
C TRP A 73 16.66 10.58 4.42
N THR A 74 17.73 9.80 4.58
CA THR A 74 18.25 9.43 5.89
C THR A 74 18.70 10.67 6.67
N PHE A 75 19.47 11.55 6.01
CA PHE A 75 19.90 12.82 6.62
C PHE A 75 18.71 13.63 7.12
N LYS A 76 17.67 13.79 6.28
CA LYS A 76 16.48 14.55 6.63
C LYS A 76 15.65 13.91 7.75
N SER A 77 15.50 12.59 7.76
CA SER A 77 14.77 11.89 8.83
C SER A 77 15.47 12.05 10.18
N VAL A 78 16.79 11.84 10.22
CA VAL A 78 17.59 12.02 11.44
C VAL A 78 17.62 13.49 11.86
N GLU A 79 17.72 14.43 10.91
CA GLU A 79 17.66 15.87 11.20
C GLU A 79 16.29 16.27 11.77
N ALA A 80 15.18 15.75 11.25
CA ALA A 80 13.85 16.02 11.76
C ALA A 80 13.72 15.59 13.23
N ILE A 81 13.99 14.31 13.53
CA ILE A 81 13.89 13.75 14.89
C ILE A 81 14.86 14.45 15.85
N SER A 82 16.15 14.56 15.48
CA SER A 82 17.16 15.14 16.37
C SER A 82 16.96 16.62 16.65
N LYS A 83 16.42 17.38 15.69
CA LYS A 83 16.15 18.80 15.87
C LYS A 83 14.97 19.02 16.83
N HIS A 84 13.89 18.26 16.71
CA HIS A 84 12.77 18.35 17.65
C HIS A 84 13.23 18.07 19.08
N ALA A 85 13.95 16.98 19.31
CA ALA A 85 14.55 16.66 20.62
C ALA A 85 15.48 17.77 21.16
N SER A 86 16.23 18.45 20.29
CA SER A 86 17.13 19.53 20.72
C SER A 86 16.40 20.78 21.20
N THR A 87 15.24 21.08 20.63
CA THR A 87 14.48 22.32 20.92
C THR A 87 13.70 22.27 22.23
N LEU A 88 13.39 21.07 22.72
CA LEU A 88 12.57 20.90 23.91
C LEU A 88 13.43 21.04 25.18
N PRO A 89 13.00 21.85 26.17
CA PRO A 89 13.66 21.90 27.47
C PRO A 89 13.31 20.65 28.28
N ILE A 90 14.25 20.22 29.11
CA ILE A 90 14.05 19.10 30.03
C ILE A 90 13.54 19.63 31.37
N GLN A 91 12.58 18.92 31.96
CA GLN A 91 12.03 19.18 33.29
C GLN A 91 12.15 17.91 34.14
N ILE A 92 12.26 18.09 35.45
CA ILE A 92 12.24 17.01 36.44
C ILE A 92 11.04 17.28 37.33
N GLY A 93 10.21 16.27 37.55
CA GLY A 93 9.05 16.43 38.41
C GLY A 93 8.50 15.12 38.97
N ARG A 94 7.51 15.27 39.84
CA ARG A 94 6.78 14.19 40.53
C ARG A 94 5.28 14.43 40.40
N GLY A 95 4.54 13.36 40.15
CA GLY A 95 3.08 13.40 40.02
C GLY A 95 2.61 14.19 38.81
N GLY A 96 1.36 13.98 38.39
CA GLY A 96 0.75 14.65 37.24
C GLY A 96 0.47 13.77 36.03
N ASP A 97 -0.20 14.38 35.07
CA ASP A 97 -0.71 13.78 33.82
C ASP A 97 0.46 13.46 32.85
N GLU A 98 0.20 12.80 31.71
CA GLU A 98 1.25 12.39 30.76
C GLU A 98 2.15 13.54 30.22
N ARG A 99 1.82 14.82 30.43
CA ARG A 99 2.53 15.98 29.86
C ARG A 99 2.88 17.14 30.81
N GLU A 100 2.35 17.18 32.02
CA GLU A 100 2.66 18.23 33.00
C GLU A 100 2.87 17.59 34.37
N PHE A 101 3.97 17.96 35.03
CA PHE A 101 4.20 17.55 36.40
C PHE A 101 3.42 18.43 37.37
N GLU A 102 2.86 17.81 38.42
CA GLU A 102 2.20 18.54 39.53
C GLU A 102 3.23 19.28 40.39
N GLU A 103 4.39 18.66 40.61
CA GLU A 103 5.53 19.27 41.30
C GLU A 103 6.76 19.22 40.38
N THR A 104 7.37 20.38 40.12
CA THR A 104 8.60 20.50 39.31
C THR A 104 9.78 20.93 40.17
N LEU A 105 10.94 20.31 39.94
CA LEU A 105 12.22 20.74 40.50
C LEU A 105 12.79 21.85 39.63
N GLU A 106 12.98 23.04 40.21
CA GLU A 106 13.59 24.18 39.51
C GLU A 106 15.13 24.11 39.52
N ASP A 107 15.73 23.50 40.55
CA ASP A 107 17.18 23.50 40.75
C ASP A 107 17.74 22.07 40.89
N HIS A 108 18.25 21.53 39.78
CA HIS A 108 19.04 20.29 39.76
C HIS A 108 20.27 20.41 38.84
N PRO A 109 21.44 19.83 39.20
CA PRO A 109 22.64 19.89 38.35
C PRO A 109 22.42 19.38 36.92
N LEU A 110 21.61 18.33 36.73
CA LEU A 110 21.26 17.82 35.39
C LEU A 110 20.50 18.83 34.54
N LEU A 111 19.55 19.57 35.13
CA LEU A 111 18.80 20.61 34.40
C LEU A 111 19.73 21.70 33.88
N ARG A 112 20.73 22.09 34.68
CA ARG A 112 21.74 23.07 34.25
C ARG A 112 22.59 22.55 33.09
N LEU A 113 22.98 21.27 33.12
CA LEU A 113 23.82 20.68 32.07
C LEU A 113 23.04 20.49 30.76
N LEU A 114 21.83 19.95 30.84
CA LEU A 114 21.04 19.59 29.66
C LEU A 114 20.30 20.78 29.03
N ASN A 115 19.96 21.82 29.80
CA ASN A 115 19.27 23.02 29.27
C ASN A 115 20.21 24.19 28.97
N LYS A 116 21.41 24.27 29.59
CA LYS A 116 22.36 25.37 29.34
C LYS A 116 23.63 24.89 28.64
N ARG A 117 24.47 24.11 29.33
CA ARG A 117 25.79 23.72 28.82
C ARG A 117 26.22 22.37 29.36
N ALA A 118 26.28 21.37 28.49
CA ALA A 118 26.63 20.00 28.85
C ALA A 118 28.15 19.81 28.96
N ASN A 119 28.91 20.40 28.04
CA ASN A 119 30.37 20.32 28.03
C ASN A 119 31.01 21.65 27.56
N PRO A 120 32.35 21.79 27.63
CA PRO A 120 33.03 23.02 27.21
C PRO A 120 32.81 23.39 25.73
N LEU A 121 32.47 22.43 24.87
CA LEU A 121 32.35 22.62 23.42
C LEU A 121 30.90 22.83 22.96
N GLU A 122 29.92 22.31 23.70
CA GLU A 122 28.54 22.15 23.28
C GLU A 122 27.57 22.75 24.30
N THR A 123 26.56 23.45 23.79
CA THR A 123 25.38 23.82 24.56
C THR A 123 24.49 22.60 24.79
N GLY A 124 23.55 22.71 25.74
CA GLY A 124 22.60 21.64 26.02
C GLY A 124 21.83 21.17 24.79
N ASP A 125 21.42 22.10 23.93
CA ASP A 125 20.66 21.79 22.70
C ASP A 125 21.50 21.04 21.67
N VAL A 126 22.75 21.46 21.44
CA VAL A 126 23.68 20.77 20.54
C VAL A 126 23.99 19.36 21.05
N PHE A 127 24.14 19.22 22.37
CA PHE A 127 24.33 17.92 23.01
C PHE A 127 23.12 17.00 22.79
N LYS A 128 21.89 17.47 23.07
CA LYS A 128 20.64 16.71 22.84
C LYS A 128 20.49 16.30 21.37
N LYS A 129 20.78 17.21 20.44
CA LYS A 129 20.76 16.92 19.00
C LYS A 129 21.73 15.77 18.66
N ARG A 130 22.97 15.87 19.12
CA ARG A 130 24.01 14.87 18.84
C ARG A 130 23.70 13.52 19.50
N LEU A 131 23.19 13.53 20.73
CA LEU A 131 22.72 12.35 21.47
C LEU A 131 21.62 11.63 20.69
N SER A 132 20.60 12.36 20.27
CA SER A 132 19.49 11.84 19.46
C SER A 132 19.99 11.25 18.13
N ALA A 133 20.88 11.96 17.43
CA ALA A 133 21.45 11.48 16.17
C ALA A 133 22.29 10.20 16.35
N GLN A 134 23.15 10.12 17.38
CA GLN A 134 23.94 8.91 17.62
C GLN A 134 23.06 7.70 17.98
N LEU A 135 21.94 7.91 18.69
CA LEU A 135 21.01 6.84 19.03
C LEU A 135 20.36 6.21 17.79
N LEU A 136 20.04 7.03 16.79
CA LEU A 136 19.43 6.57 15.53
C LEU A 136 20.43 5.88 14.58
N LEU A 137 21.74 6.13 14.74
CA LEU A 137 22.78 5.66 13.82
C LEU A 137 23.60 4.49 14.38
N SER A 138 23.79 4.41 15.70
CA SER A 138 24.73 3.48 16.34
C SER A 138 24.03 2.25 16.93
N LYS A 139 24.38 1.07 16.40
CA LYS A 139 23.92 -0.22 16.95
C LYS A 139 24.49 -0.53 18.34
N LYS A 140 25.68 -0.03 18.66
CA LYS A 140 26.26 -0.18 20.01
C LYS A 140 25.54 0.70 21.05
N GLY A 141 24.63 1.56 20.60
CA GLY A 141 23.98 2.57 21.43
C GLY A 141 24.85 3.81 21.60
N VAL A 142 24.50 4.59 22.61
CA VAL A 142 25.14 5.86 22.96
C VAL A 142 25.74 5.76 24.35
N PHE A 143 26.95 6.31 24.50
CA PHE A 143 27.69 6.30 25.75
C PHE A 143 27.91 7.73 26.23
N ILE A 144 27.45 8.04 27.43
CA ILE A 144 27.59 9.36 28.06
C ILE A 144 28.50 9.22 29.28
N GLU A 145 29.70 9.81 29.22
CA GLU A 145 30.61 9.88 30.36
C GLU A 145 30.16 11.00 31.33
N LYS A 146 29.93 10.61 32.59
CA LYS A 146 29.58 11.50 33.70
C LYS A 146 30.84 11.94 34.43
N THR A 147 31.13 13.24 34.40
CA THR A 147 32.24 13.81 35.16
C THR A 147 31.73 14.54 36.40
N TYR A 148 32.15 14.07 37.57
CA TYR A 148 31.82 14.66 38.86
C TYR A 148 32.96 15.56 39.38
N SER A 149 32.58 16.62 40.10
CA SER A 149 33.53 17.44 40.87
C SER A 149 34.06 16.68 42.09
N ARG A 150 35.12 17.22 42.72
CA ARG A 150 35.64 16.71 44.01
C ARG A 150 34.59 16.72 45.12
N GLY A 151 33.52 17.52 45.00
CA GLY A 151 32.40 17.58 45.94
C GLY A 151 31.22 16.66 45.57
N GLY A 152 31.38 15.75 44.59
CA GLY A 152 30.33 14.80 44.21
C GLY A 152 29.21 15.36 43.32
N VAL A 153 29.23 16.65 42.99
CA VAL A 153 28.26 17.26 42.06
C VAL A 153 28.65 16.95 40.61
N LEU A 154 27.68 16.57 39.77
CA LEU A 154 27.86 16.36 38.33
C LEU A 154 28.13 17.70 37.63
N VAL A 155 29.26 17.79 36.91
CA VAL A 155 29.74 19.06 36.29
C VAL A 155 29.74 19.01 34.77
N ARG A 156 29.86 17.81 34.17
CA ARG A 156 30.01 17.69 32.73
C ARG A 156 29.49 16.34 32.22
N LEU A 157 28.84 16.39 31.07
CA LEU A 157 28.38 15.23 30.30
C LEU A 157 29.10 15.23 28.95
N ASP A 158 29.86 14.18 28.69
CA ASP A 158 30.57 14.01 27.42
C ASP A 158 30.01 12.82 26.65
N LEU A 159 29.65 13.07 25.39
CA LEU A 159 29.22 12.01 24.48
C LEU A 159 30.47 11.33 23.89
N LEU A 160 30.62 10.03 24.16
CA LEU A 160 31.73 9.25 23.63
C LEU A 160 31.37 8.70 22.25
N PRO A 161 32.29 8.78 21.25
CA PRO A 161 32.09 8.12 19.97
C PRO A 161 31.93 6.59 20.16
N PRO A 162 30.83 5.99 19.69
CA PRO A 162 30.55 4.57 19.96
C PRO A 162 31.54 3.60 19.28
N ASP A 163 32.23 4.00 18.21
CA ASP A 163 33.27 3.19 17.57
C ASP A 163 34.48 2.91 18.45
N ARG A 164 34.73 3.82 19.38
CA ARG A 164 35.91 3.79 20.24
C ARG A 164 35.61 3.26 21.62
N VAL A 165 34.36 2.84 21.86
CA VAL A 165 33.91 2.22 23.09
C VAL A 165 33.70 0.73 22.84
N GLN A 166 34.39 -0.10 23.62
CA GLN A 166 34.14 -1.54 23.68
C GLN A 166 33.46 -1.88 25.00
N ILE A 167 32.46 -2.74 24.92
CA ILE A 167 31.73 -3.26 26.08
C ILE A 167 32.39 -4.59 26.45
N ILE A 168 32.93 -4.70 27.65
CA ILE A 168 33.52 -5.95 28.13
C ILE A 168 32.48 -6.67 29.01
N PRO A 169 31.92 -7.80 28.55
CA PRO A 169 30.99 -8.59 29.36
C PRO A 169 31.73 -9.19 30.58
N ASP A 170 31.01 -9.38 31.68
CA ASP A 170 31.55 -10.08 32.84
C ASP A 170 31.22 -11.58 32.76
N ASP A 171 32.23 -12.42 32.56
CA ASP A 171 32.06 -13.88 32.52
C ASP A 171 32.02 -14.52 33.93
N ARG A 172 32.23 -13.75 35.01
CA ARG A 172 32.45 -14.30 36.36
C ARG A 172 31.47 -13.83 37.44
N ASN A 173 30.81 -12.70 37.26
CA ASN A 173 29.90 -12.12 38.25
C ASN A 173 28.45 -12.09 37.72
N ALA A 174 27.46 -11.98 38.60
CA ALA A 174 26.04 -11.93 38.21
C ALA A 174 25.63 -10.62 37.49
N ASP A 175 26.55 -9.67 37.36
CA ASP A 175 26.37 -8.41 36.64
C ASP A 175 26.73 -8.58 35.17
N TYR A 176 25.90 -8.08 34.24
CA TYR A 176 26.08 -8.31 32.80
C TYR A 176 27.28 -7.57 32.17
N ILE A 177 27.84 -6.53 32.81
CA ILE A 177 28.91 -5.67 32.26
C ILE A 177 30.00 -5.42 33.30
N LYS A 178 31.26 -5.68 32.94
CA LYS A 178 32.42 -5.47 33.82
C LYS A 178 32.92 -4.02 33.80
N HIS A 179 33.24 -3.51 32.62
CA HIS A 179 33.68 -2.13 32.38
C HIS A 179 33.57 -1.78 30.89
N PHE A 180 33.62 -0.49 30.58
CA PHE A 180 33.73 0.02 29.21
C PHE A 180 35.18 0.42 28.93
N GLU A 181 35.72 0.03 27.79
CA GLU A 181 37.04 0.44 27.35
C GLU A 181 36.90 1.53 26.29
N PHE A 182 37.36 2.75 26.60
CA PHE A 182 37.36 3.88 25.68
C PHE A 182 38.77 4.12 25.14
N THR A 183 38.93 4.11 23.82
CA THR A 183 40.20 4.43 23.15
C THR A 183 40.24 5.91 22.78
N ASP A 184 41.13 6.67 23.40
CA ASP A 184 41.31 8.09 23.09
C ASP A 184 41.97 8.30 21.71
N TYR A 185 41.93 9.52 21.16
CA TYR A 185 42.58 9.88 19.88
C TYR A 185 44.09 9.59 19.87
N ALA A 186 44.72 9.56 21.05
CA ALA A 186 46.13 9.23 21.23
C ALA A 186 46.42 7.72 21.33
N GLY A 187 45.40 6.85 21.19
CA GLY A 187 45.53 5.39 21.25
C GLY A 187 45.67 4.81 22.67
N HIS A 188 45.45 5.62 23.71
CA HIS A 188 45.41 5.15 25.09
C HIS A 188 44.03 4.57 25.42
N ILE A 189 44.03 3.36 26.01
CA ILE A 189 42.81 2.69 26.48
C ILE A 189 42.51 3.16 27.90
N ARG A 190 41.34 3.76 28.10
CA ARG A 190 40.80 4.19 29.41
C ARG A 190 39.70 3.21 29.83
N GLU A 191 39.89 2.57 30.98
CA GLU A 191 38.84 1.77 31.62
C GLU A 191 37.85 2.69 32.35
N LEU A 192 36.59 2.64 31.93
CA LEU A 192 35.47 3.38 32.50
C LEU A 192 34.56 2.40 33.25
N LYS A 193 34.30 2.71 34.53
CA LYS A 193 33.37 1.94 35.34
C LYS A 193 31.92 2.19 34.90
N PRO A 194 31.02 1.18 34.97
CA PRO A 194 29.62 1.32 34.59
C PRO A 194 28.89 2.48 35.28
N GLU A 195 29.18 2.75 36.56
CA GLU A 195 28.60 3.85 37.33
C GLU A 195 28.85 5.26 36.72
N LYS A 196 29.93 5.41 35.95
CA LYS A 196 30.33 6.68 35.34
C LYS A 196 29.86 6.83 33.89
N VAL A 197 29.22 5.81 33.32
CA VAL A 197 28.79 5.81 31.92
C VAL A 197 27.30 5.48 31.87
N ILE A 198 26.50 6.41 31.33
CA ILE A 198 25.14 6.07 30.95
C ILE A 198 25.22 5.42 29.58
N TRP A 199 24.70 4.20 29.47
CA TRP A 199 24.60 3.47 28.22
C TRP A 199 23.14 3.39 27.79
N LEU A 200 22.84 4.02 26.65
CA LEU A 200 21.49 4.16 26.11
C LEU A 200 21.36 3.44 24.76
N ARG A 201 20.31 2.64 24.59
CA ARG A 201 19.98 1.96 23.34
C ARG A 201 18.52 1.52 23.32
N ASP A 202 17.96 1.36 22.13
CA ASP A 202 16.72 0.61 21.94
C ASP A 202 17.04 -0.89 21.99
N PRO A 203 16.46 -1.69 22.92
CA PRO A 203 16.88 -3.08 23.15
C PRO A 203 16.71 -3.99 21.92
N HIS A 204 17.77 -4.71 21.55
CA HIS A 204 17.68 -5.76 20.53
C HIS A 204 17.05 -7.04 21.11
N PRO A 205 16.13 -7.72 20.39
CA PRO A 205 15.38 -8.85 20.95
C PRO A 205 16.24 -10.08 21.29
N THR A 206 17.39 -10.25 20.65
CA THR A 206 18.24 -11.45 20.81
C THR A 206 19.63 -11.19 21.41
N ASP A 207 20.11 -9.95 21.42
CA ASP A 207 21.48 -9.62 21.84
C ASP A 207 21.43 -8.49 22.88
N PRO A 208 21.77 -8.77 24.14
CA PRO A 208 21.75 -7.76 25.20
C PRO A 208 22.76 -6.63 25.01
N PHE A 209 23.83 -6.86 24.24
CA PHE A 209 24.98 -5.95 24.08
C PHE A 209 24.82 -4.99 22.91
N CYS A 210 23.77 -5.12 22.12
CA CYS A 210 23.49 -4.21 21.01
C CYS A 210 22.04 -3.70 21.06
N GLY A 211 21.82 -2.58 20.39
CA GLY A 211 20.49 -2.06 20.13
C GLY A 211 20.00 -2.36 18.71
N VAL A 212 18.75 -1.99 18.45
CA VAL A 212 18.20 -1.88 17.09
C VAL A 212 18.26 -0.43 16.65
N THR A 213 18.50 -0.20 15.36
CA THR A 213 18.45 1.15 14.77
C THR A 213 17.55 1.16 13.55
N PRO A 214 16.77 2.23 13.31
CA PRO A 214 15.99 2.39 12.09
C PRO A 214 16.86 2.32 10.83
N LEU A 215 18.11 2.79 10.91
CA LEU A 215 19.07 2.73 9.81
C LEU A 215 19.44 1.29 9.44
N GLU A 216 19.54 0.37 10.41
CA GLU A 216 19.77 -1.05 10.12
C GLU A 216 18.60 -1.66 9.33
N ALA A 217 17.37 -1.35 9.71
CA ALA A 217 16.18 -1.82 8.99
C ALA A 217 16.09 -1.21 7.58
N ALA A 218 16.43 0.08 7.43
CA ALA A 218 16.40 0.80 6.16
C ALA A 218 17.61 0.53 5.25
N GLY A 219 18.63 -0.21 5.71
CA GLY A 219 19.95 -0.27 5.08
C GLY A 219 19.91 -0.65 3.59
N LEU A 220 19.09 -1.63 3.21
CA LEU A 220 18.95 -2.03 1.79
C LEU A 220 18.32 -0.95 0.93
N SER A 221 17.30 -0.25 1.45
CA SER A 221 16.60 0.83 0.75
C SER A 221 17.51 2.06 0.57
N VAL A 222 18.32 2.38 1.60
CA VAL A 222 19.33 3.44 1.54
C VAL A 222 20.40 3.11 0.49
N ASP A 223 20.93 1.89 0.52
CA ASP A 223 21.89 1.40 -0.47
C ASP A 223 21.35 1.51 -1.90
N LEU A 224 20.09 1.13 -2.09
CA LEU A 224 19.42 1.14 -3.37
C LEU A 224 19.18 2.57 -3.88
N ASP A 225 18.81 3.53 -3.03
CA ASP A 225 18.72 4.95 -3.40
C ASP A 225 20.10 5.52 -3.80
N VAL A 226 21.13 5.29 -2.99
CA VAL A 226 22.50 5.78 -3.27
C VAL A 226 23.05 5.16 -4.56
N LYS A 227 22.86 3.85 -4.75
CA LYS A 227 23.31 3.14 -5.97
C LYS A 227 22.52 3.58 -7.19
N ALA A 228 21.21 3.80 -7.08
CA ALA A 228 20.41 4.29 -8.19
C ALA A 228 20.84 5.70 -8.61
N ARG A 229 21.08 6.61 -7.66
CA ARG A 229 21.59 7.96 -7.95
C ARG A 229 22.97 7.92 -8.57
N THR A 230 23.89 7.15 -7.99
CA THR A 230 25.26 7.01 -8.49
C THR A 230 25.26 6.39 -9.89
N TYR A 231 24.40 5.38 -10.11
CA TYR A 231 24.16 4.80 -11.42
C TYR A 231 23.65 5.84 -12.39
N ASN A 232 22.68 6.68 -12.00
CA ASN A 232 22.11 7.71 -12.85
C ASN A 232 23.10 8.83 -13.18
N ILE A 233 23.92 9.26 -12.22
CA ILE A 233 25.03 10.21 -12.44
C ILE A 233 26.04 9.60 -13.40
N SER A 234 26.51 8.39 -13.11
CA SER A 234 27.46 7.68 -13.98
C SER A 234 26.87 7.42 -15.36
N PHE A 235 25.56 7.20 -15.44
CA PHE A 235 24.84 7.10 -16.68
C PHE A 235 24.91 8.44 -17.41
N ILE A 236 24.42 9.55 -16.84
CA ILE A 236 24.47 10.87 -17.47
C ILE A 236 25.91 11.25 -17.91
N ASP A 237 26.91 10.96 -17.09
CA ASP A 237 28.32 11.30 -17.36
C ASP A 237 28.95 10.40 -18.44
N ASN A 238 28.60 9.12 -18.49
CA ASN A 238 29.18 8.12 -19.40
C ASN A 238 28.26 7.71 -20.56
N ASP A 239 27.03 8.24 -20.63
CA ASP A 239 26.06 7.91 -21.67
C ASP A 239 26.48 8.61 -22.97
N GLY A 240 27.49 8.03 -23.62
CA GLY A 240 27.83 8.23 -25.02
C GLY A 240 26.90 7.43 -25.93
N ARG A 241 25.62 7.27 -25.57
CA ARG A 241 24.64 6.67 -26.47
C ARG A 241 24.56 7.55 -27.72
N PRO A 242 24.69 6.95 -28.91
CA PRO A 242 24.46 7.72 -30.10
C PRO A 242 23.00 8.15 -30.14
N GLY A 243 22.75 9.47 -30.16
CA GLY A 243 21.42 10.08 -30.24
C GLY A 243 20.61 9.55 -31.42
N GLY A 244 21.29 9.03 -32.44
CA GLY A 244 20.73 8.05 -33.35
C GLY A 244 21.79 7.36 -34.19
N ILE A 245 21.40 6.23 -34.78
CA ILE A 245 22.22 5.54 -35.77
C ILE A 245 21.76 6.02 -37.14
N VAL A 246 22.69 6.51 -37.95
CA VAL A 246 22.45 6.90 -39.35
C VAL A 246 22.96 5.77 -40.24
N GLY A 247 22.05 4.95 -40.75
CA GLY A 247 22.32 4.01 -41.83
C GLY A 247 22.61 4.77 -43.12
N ILE A 248 23.77 4.59 -43.76
CA ILE A 248 24.04 5.11 -45.11
C ILE A 248 24.58 3.96 -45.96
N ASP A 249 24.27 3.98 -47.26
CA ASP A 249 24.87 3.09 -48.25
C ASP A 249 26.37 3.42 -48.41
N LEU A 250 27.24 2.45 -48.08
CA LEU A 250 28.70 2.60 -48.11
C LEU A 250 29.33 1.96 -49.35
N ASP A 251 28.54 1.39 -50.26
CA ASP A 251 29.08 0.74 -51.45
C ASP A 251 29.72 1.78 -52.39
N GLY A 252 31.05 1.73 -52.50
CA GLY A 252 31.85 2.63 -53.34
C GLY A 252 32.29 3.94 -52.68
N VAL A 253 32.03 4.14 -51.38
CA VAL A 253 32.46 5.32 -50.62
C VAL A 253 33.85 5.08 -50.01
N ASP A 254 34.80 5.99 -50.28
CA ASP A 254 36.15 5.90 -49.74
C ASP A 254 36.17 6.08 -48.20
N SER A 255 37.07 5.36 -47.54
CA SER A 255 37.34 5.44 -46.09
C SER A 255 37.56 6.87 -45.59
N ALA A 256 38.21 7.72 -46.38
CA ALA A 256 38.43 9.14 -46.06
C ALA A 256 37.13 9.96 -46.09
N GLU A 257 36.16 9.58 -46.94
CA GLU A 257 34.86 10.23 -47.06
C GLU A 257 33.93 9.85 -45.91
N VAL A 258 33.97 8.58 -45.49
CA VAL A 258 33.30 8.10 -44.26
C VAL A 258 33.83 8.86 -43.05
N GLU A 259 35.15 9.01 -42.92
CA GLU A 259 35.77 9.71 -41.81
C GLU A 259 35.45 11.23 -41.82
N ARG A 260 35.30 11.83 -43.01
CA ARG A 260 34.87 13.23 -43.18
C ARG A 260 33.41 13.43 -42.79
N ILE A 261 32.52 12.50 -43.16
CA ILE A 261 31.10 12.49 -42.77
C ILE A 261 31.00 12.29 -41.26
N GLN A 262 31.75 11.35 -40.70
CA GLN A 262 31.79 11.10 -39.26
C GLN A 262 32.36 12.28 -38.48
N ARG A 263 33.40 12.97 -38.97
CA ARG A 263 33.91 14.23 -38.37
C ARG A 263 32.93 15.41 -38.49
N ARG A 264 32.07 15.44 -39.51
CA ARG A 264 30.99 16.43 -39.63
C ARG A 264 29.80 16.14 -38.72
N LEU A 265 29.58 14.87 -38.38
CA LEU A 265 28.53 14.39 -37.49
C LEU A 265 28.98 14.26 -36.02
N ALA A 266 30.28 14.36 -35.75
CA ALA A 266 30.85 14.37 -34.41
C ALA A 266 30.61 15.74 -33.73
N PRO A 267 29.87 15.82 -32.61
CA PRO A 267 29.73 17.05 -31.85
C PRO A 267 31.00 17.33 -31.01
N GLY A 268 31.25 18.61 -30.72
CA GLY A 268 32.33 19.01 -29.80
C GLY A 268 32.00 18.76 -28.32
N ALA A 269 33.06 18.47 -27.54
CA ALA A 269 33.27 18.51 -26.08
C ALA A 269 32.24 17.94 -25.07
N HIS A 270 30.94 17.80 -25.36
CA HIS A 270 29.91 17.33 -24.40
C HIS A 270 28.98 16.30 -25.08
N ASN A 271 29.46 15.06 -25.22
CA ASN A 271 28.93 14.01 -26.11
C ASN A 271 27.55 13.41 -25.71
N ALA A 272 26.53 14.23 -25.54
CA ALA A 272 25.14 13.81 -25.66
C ALA A 272 24.74 13.88 -27.15
N GLY A 273 24.20 12.79 -27.71
CA GLY A 273 23.61 12.80 -29.05
C GLY A 273 24.53 12.46 -30.22
N GLN A 274 25.60 11.67 -30.01
CA GLN A 274 26.48 11.25 -31.12
C GLN A 274 25.68 10.56 -32.22
N LEU A 275 25.93 10.85 -33.49
CA LEU A 275 25.31 10.11 -34.60
C LEU A 275 26.30 9.06 -35.08
N THR A 276 26.03 7.78 -34.80
CA THR A 276 26.89 6.70 -35.27
C THR A 276 26.47 6.27 -36.66
N LEU A 277 27.41 6.31 -37.59
CA LEU A 277 27.19 5.83 -38.95
C LEU A 277 27.26 4.29 -38.98
N VAL A 278 26.27 3.62 -39.56
CA VAL A 278 26.30 2.17 -39.78
C VAL A 278 26.03 1.90 -41.26
N GLY A 279 26.81 1.03 -41.89
CA GLY A 279 26.57 0.63 -43.28
C GLY A 279 25.31 -0.23 -43.37
N THR A 280 24.25 0.31 -43.97
CA THR A 280 23.06 -0.47 -44.33
C THR A 280 23.11 -0.70 -45.84
N GLY A 281 22.98 -1.96 -46.27
CA GLY A 281 23.05 -2.35 -47.69
C GLY A 281 22.09 -1.60 -48.63
N PRO A 282 22.10 -1.90 -49.93
CA PRO A 282 21.67 -0.98 -50.97
C PRO A 282 20.21 -0.54 -50.79
N GLY A 283 20.02 0.74 -50.46
CA GLY A 283 18.71 1.38 -50.34
C GLY A 283 18.49 2.21 -49.07
N GLY A 284 18.97 3.45 -49.08
CA GLY A 284 18.39 4.57 -48.32
C GLY A 284 19.00 4.88 -46.94
N VAL A 285 18.97 6.16 -46.58
CA VAL A 285 19.45 6.65 -45.28
C VAL A 285 18.40 6.34 -44.20
N THR A 286 18.76 5.57 -43.18
CA THR A 286 17.83 5.17 -42.11
C THR A 286 18.29 5.73 -40.77
N TYR A 287 17.46 6.56 -40.13
CA TYR A 287 17.74 7.08 -38.80
C TYR A 287 16.99 6.25 -37.75
N VAL A 288 17.72 5.70 -36.77
CA VAL A 288 17.14 4.99 -35.62
C VAL A 288 17.48 5.75 -34.34
N ASP A 289 16.45 6.31 -33.71
CA ASP A 289 16.54 6.96 -32.40
C ASP A 289 16.68 5.89 -31.29
N THR A 290 17.70 6.02 -30.45
CA THR A 290 17.96 5.09 -29.33
C THR A 290 17.45 5.62 -27.99
N SER A 291 16.87 6.82 -27.95
CA SER A 291 16.51 7.53 -26.72
C SER A 291 15.13 7.12 -26.16
N ALA A 292 15.19 6.16 -25.22
CA ALA A 292 14.38 6.00 -24.00
C ALA A 292 12.83 5.98 -24.06
N ARG A 293 12.22 4.95 -23.41
CA ARG A 293 10.93 5.05 -22.66
C ARG A 293 10.81 4.16 -21.40
N PRO A 294 11.19 2.86 -21.39
CA PRO A 294 10.86 2.00 -20.23
C PRO A 294 11.75 2.16 -18.98
N ARG A 295 12.96 2.71 -19.14
CA ARG A 295 13.99 2.72 -18.08
C ARG A 295 13.94 3.94 -17.18
N GLU A 296 13.57 5.10 -17.73
CA GLU A 296 13.42 6.35 -16.96
C GLU A 296 12.27 6.24 -15.96
N MET A 297 11.14 5.67 -16.39
CA MET A 297 10.02 5.34 -15.50
C MET A 297 10.45 4.39 -14.37
N ALA A 298 11.37 3.44 -14.64
CA ALA A 298 11.86 2.52 -13.63
C ALA A 298 12.77 3.18 -12.58
N TYR A 299 13.47 4.27 -12.92
CA TYR A 299 14.24 5.03 -11.95
C TYR A 299 13.34 5.87 -11.04
N GLU A 300 12.33 6.53 -11.60
CA GLU A 300 11.37 7.32 -10.83
C GLU A 300 10.59 6.45 -9.82
N THR A 301 10.10 5.30 -10.25
CA THR A 301 9.41 4.36 -9.36
C THR A 301 10.36 3.85 -8.28
N LEU A 302 11.58 3.44 -8.65
CA LEU A 302 12.57 2.98 -7.69
C LEU A 302 12.97 4.05 -6.67
N ALA A 303 13.18 5.30 -7.10
CA ALA A 303 13.52 6.40 -6.23
C ALA A 303 12.37 6.77 -5.27
N SER A 304 11.12 6.71 -5.75
CA SER A 304 9.95 6.96 -4.91
C SER A 304 9.69 5.82 -3.91
N THR A 305 9.85 4.56 -4.30
CA THR A 305 9.78 3.41 -3.39
C THR A 305 10.87 3.48 -2.32
N ALA A 306 12.13 3.71 -2.71
CA ALA A 306 13.23 3.80 -1.75
C ALA A 306 13.03 4.95 -0.75
N LYS A 307 12.60 6.12 -1.24
CA LYS A 307 12.20 7.25 -0.37
C LYS A 307 11.14 6.81 0.65
N ASN A 308 10.06 6.19 0.19
CA ASN A 308 8.94 5.80 1.06
C ASN A 308 9.36 4.76 2.10
N GLU A 309 10.19 3.77 1.73
CA GLU A 309 10.73 2.76 2.65
C GLU A 309 11.64 3.40 3.71
N ILE A 310 12.55 4.30 3.32
CA ILE A 310 13.44 5.00 4.25
C ILE A 310 12.62 5.84 5.23
N LEU A 311 11.69 6.66 4.72
CA LEU A 311 10.83 7.49 5.56
C LEU A 311 9.99 6.66 6.54
N SER A 312 9.41 5.55 6.06
CA SER A 312 8.63 4.63 6.90
C SER A 312 9.47 3.96 7.99
N ALA A 313 10.72 3.58 7.68
CA ALA A 313 11.61 2.94 8.65
C ALA A 313 11.96 3.88 9.82
N PHE A 314 12.17 5.17 9.55
CA PHE A 314 12.39 6.18 10.58
C PHE A 314 11.09 6.70 11.23
N GLY A 315 9.91 6.36 10.70
CA GLY A 315 8.63 6.87 11.17
C GLY A 315 8.37 8.35 10.83
N VAL A 316 9.07 8.90 9.83
CA VAL A 316 8.98 10.31 9.44
C VAL A 316 8.12 10.45 8.18
N TYR A 317 7.11 11.31 8.21
CA TYR A 317 6.24 11.58 7.05
C TYR A 317 6.78 12.69 6.13
N GLU A 318 6.32 12.73 4.87
CA GLU A 318 6.76 13.72 3.88
C GLU A 318 6.39 15.17 4.27
N SER A 319 5.24 15.36 4.93
CA SER A 319 4.81 16.65 5.44
C SER A 319 5.80 17.23 6.47
N VAL A 320 6.35 16.39 7.35
CA VAL A 320 7.29 16.78 8.42
C VAL A 320 8.63 17.26 7.85
N ILE A 321 9.10 16.64 6.74
CA ILE A 321 10.33 17.06 6.06
C ILE A 321 10.13 18.27 5.12
N GLY A 322 8.91 18.79 5.02
CA GLY A 322 8.57 20.01 4.27
C GLY A 322 8.10 19.76 2.83
N ASN A 323 7.71 18.54 2.46
CA ASN A 323 7.10 18.24 1.16
C ASN A 323 5.61 17.88 1.32
N ALA A 324 4.73 18.87 1.07
CA ALA A 324 3.28 18.71 1.19
C ALA A 324 2.53 18.83 -0.15
N SER A 325 3.22 18.74 -1.30
CA SER A 325 2.66 19.07 -2.62
C SER A 325 1.42 18.28 -3.03
N GLU A 326 1.16 17.12 -2.43
CA GLU A 326 0.02 16.25 -2.73
C GLU A 326 -0.94 16.06 -1.53
N ARG A 327 -0.74 16.82 -0.44
CA ARG A 327 -1.50 16.63 0.82
C ARG A 327 -2.44 17.81 1.04
N THR A 328 -3.65 17.50 1.50
CA THR A 328 -4.54 18.55 2.04
C THR A 328 -4.05 18.98 3.42
N PHE A 329 -4.36 20.22 3.84
CA PHE A 329 -3.98 20.73 5.17
C PHE A 329 -4.39 19.79 6.32
N ASN A 330 -5.61 19.26 6.27
CA ASN A 330 -6.09 18.32 7.29
C ASN A 330 -5.29 17.01 7.32
N ASN A 331 -4.79 16.53 6.17
CA ASN A 331 -3.97 15.32 6.11
C ASN A 331 -2.56 15.60 6.65
N ALA A 332 -1.98 16.76 6.31
CA ALA A 332 -0.66 17.16 6.80
C ALA A 332 -0.65 17.34 8.33
N ASP A 333 -1.65 18.01 8.91
CA ASP A 333 -1.78 18.17 10.37
C ASP A 333 -1.89 16.80 11.09
N ARG A 334 -2.56 15.83 10.47
CA ARG A 334 -2.70 14.46 11.00
C ARG A 334 -1.40 13.68 10.91
N GLU A 335 -0.66 13.81 9.81
CA GLU A 335 0.67 13.22 9.66
C GLU A 335 1.67 13.78 10.68
N GLU A 336 1.64 15.10 10.92
CA GLU A 336 2.47 15.73 11.97
C GLU A 336 2.11 15.19 13.36
N TRP A 337 0.82 15.08 13.69
CA TRP A 337 0.39 14.47 14.94
C TRP A 337 0.85 13.00 15.07
N ASN A 338 0.72 12.19 14.01
CA ASN A 338 1.17 10.80 14.00
C ASN A 338 2.68 10.69 14.26
N PHE A 339 3.49 11.55 13.62
CA PHE A 339 4.94 11.61 13.84
C PHE A 339 5.26 11.89 15.32
N TRP A 340 4.62 12.88 15.92
CA TRP A 340 4.84 13.20 17.33
C TRP A 340 4.38 12.05 18.25
N ALA A 341 3.21 11.48 18.00
CA ALA A 341 2.63 10.45 18.84
C ALA A 341 3.40 9.12 18.81
N HIS A 342 3.83 8.68 17.63
CA HIS A 342 4.38 7.34 17.42
C HIS A 342 5.90 7.29 17.27
N THR A 343 6.56 8.41 16.95
CA THR A 343 8.00 8.44 16.69
C THR A 343 8.73 9.33 17.68
N GLU A 344 8.38 10.61 17.77
CA GLU A 344 9.13 11.57 18.59
C GLU A 344 8.93 11.34 20.09
N LEU A 345 7.69 11.18 20.57
CA LEU A 345 7.43 10.98 22.00
C LEU A 345 8.09 9.71 22.57
N PRO A 346 7.98 8.53 21.93
CA PRO A 346 8.72 7.34 22.38
C PRO A 346 10.23 7.53 22.39
N HIS A 347 10.78 8.21 21.38
CA HIS A 347 12.21 8.52 21.30
C HIS A 347 12.68 9.44 22.44
N LEU A 348 11.91 10.49 22.75
CA LEU A 348 12.18 11.38 23.87
C LEU A 348 12.09 10.66 25.22
N ASN A 349 11.11 9.78 25.39
CA ASN A 349 10.97 8.96 26.60
C ASN A 349 12.16 8.00 26.77
N LEU A 350 12.66 7.41 25.67
CA LEU A 350 13.85 6.57 25.71
C LEU A 350 15.08 7.38 26.17
N ILE A 351 15.28 8.59 25.63
CA ILE A 351 16.37 9.48 26.06
C ILE A 351 16.20 9.91 27.53
N ALA A 352 14.98 10.24 27.96
CA ALA A 352 14.68 10.68 29.31
C ALA A 352 14.95 9.56 30.34
N SER A 353 14.47 8.35 30.07
CA SER A 353 14.63 7.19 30.96
C SER A 353 16.08 6.78 31.20
N ALA A 354 16.99 7.16 30.29
CA ALA A 354 18.42 6.95 30.46
C ALA A 354 19.00 7.65 31.71
N PHE A 355 18.36 8.73 32.15
CA PHE A 355 18.83 9.56 33.26
C PHE A 355 18.08 9.28 34.58
N ASP A 356 16.98 8.50 34.56
CA ASP A 356 16.19 8.17 35.75
C ASP A 356 17.01 7.49 36.87
N PRO A 357 17.98 6.57 36.60
CA PRO A 357 18.78 5.96 37.65
C PRO A 357 19.68 6.92 38.44
N ASP A 358 19.93 8.13 37.92
CA ASP A 358 20.70 9.18 38.61
C ASP A 358 19.82 10.08 39.49
N LEU A 359 18.50 9.86 39.50
CA LEU A 359 17.53 10.52 40.37
C LEU A 359 17.12 9.61 41.52
N SER A 360 16.69 10.21 42.64
CA SER A 360 16.07 9.43 43.71
C SER A 360 14.69 8.92 43.26
N ASP A 361 14.29 7.73 43.71
CA ASP A 361 13.15 6.90 43.29
C ASP A 361 11.79 7.60 43.02
N ASP A 362 11.58 8.82 43.48
CA ASP A 362 10.34 9.59 43.33
C ASP A 362 10.33 10.59 42.15
N TRP A 363 11.48 10.90 41.53
CA TRP A 363 11.58 11.96 40.51
C TRP A 363 11.81 11.38 39.11
N VAL A 364 11.09 11.88 38.12
CA VAL A 364 11.18 11.44 36.72
C VAL A 364 11.63 12.60 35.84
N ILE A 365 12.50 12.32 34.87
CA ILE A 365 12.86 13.28 33.82
C ILE A 365 11.86 13.18 32.67
N ARG A 366 11.41 14.34 32.15
CA ARG A 366 10.67 14.41 30.89
C ARG A 366 11.06 15.64 30.07
N PHE A 367 10.81 15.56 28.77
CA PHE A 367 10.85 16.72 27.88
C PHE A 367 9.54 17.49 27.98
N ASP A 368 9.62 18.82 28.10
CA ASP A 368 8.44 19.68 28.10
C ASP A 368 7.86 19.76 26.69
N THR A 369 6.66 19.22 26.52
CA THR A 369 5.94 19.20 25.23
C THR A 369 4.76 20.16 25.19
N SER A 370 4.62 21.04 26.19
CA SER A 370 3.50 21.98 26.31
C SER A 370 3.39 22.96 25.13
N GLN A 371 4.53 23.31 24.52
CA GLN A 371 4.62 24.26 23.40
C GLN A 371 4.41 23.61 22.03
N VAL A 372 4.23 22.30 21.95
CA VAL A 372 4.13 21.57 20.67
C VAL A 372 2.70 21.66 20.13
N GLN A 373 2.52 22.42 19.04
CA GLN A 373 1.22 22.66 18.41
C GLN A 373 0.55 21.37 17.91
N ALA A 374 1.33 20.44 17.32
CA ALA A 374 0.82 19.17 16.81
C ALA A 374 0.11 18.33 17.89
N LEU A 375 0.58 18.43 19.14
CA LEU A 375 0.04 17.69 20.27
C LEU A 375 -1.20 18.35 20.90
N GLU A 376 -1.50 19.60 20.54
CA GLU A 376 -2.77 20.26 20.89
C GLU A 376 -3.95 19.75 20.05
N PHE A 377 -3.68 19.13 18.90
CA PHE A 377 -4.70 18.73 17.94
C PHE A 377 -5.83 17.87 18.58
N PRO A 378 -5.55 16.75 19.29
CA PRO A 378 -6.60 15.95 19.92
C PRO A 378 -7.35 16.73 21.02
N ARG A 379 -6.66 17.62 21.74
CA ARG A 379 -7.27 18.46 22.77
C ARG A 379 -8.21 19.49 22.17
N ARG A 380 -7.89 20.05 21.01
CA ARG A 380 -8.78 20.96 20.28
C ARG A 380 -10.03 20.20 19.82
N GLN A 381 -9.86 19.00 19.27
CA GLN A 381 -10.97 18.15 18.85
C GLN A 381 -11.89 17.77 20.03
N ALA A 382 -11.34 17.30 21.15
CA ALA A 382 -12.11 17.00 22.36
C ALA A 382 -12.83 18.24 22.91
N ARG A 383 -12.19 19.42 22.87
CA ARG A 383 -12.82 20.69 23.26
C ARG A 383 -13.95 21.12 22.31
N GLU A 384 -13.85 20.80 21.02
CA GLU A 384 -14.90 21.07 20.04
C GLU A 384 -16.07 20.10 20.16
N GLU A 385 -15.80 18.81 20.39
CA GLU A 385 -16.81 17.78 20.65
C GLU A 385 -17.57 18.10 21.94
N ALA A 386 -16.86 18.36 23.04
CA ALA A 386 -17.48 18.78 24.28
C ALA A 386 -18.28 20.08 24.13
N ARG A 387 -17.84 21.02 23.27
CA ARG A 387 -18.63 22.23 22.98
C ARG A 387 -19.95 21.89 22.28
N LYS A 388 -19.94 20.94 21.33
CA LYS A 388 -21.17 20.49 20.65
C LYS A 388 -22.11 19.76 21.60
N GLU A 389 -21.56 18.92 22.48
CA GLU A 389 -22.34 18.24 23.53
C GLU A 389 -22.96 19.24 24.51
N PHE A 390 -22.23 20.30 24.87
CA PHE A 390 -22.75 21.39 25.68
C PHE A 390 -23.84 22.18 24.94
N GLU A 391 -23.64 22.52 23.67
CA GLU A 391 -24.65 23.20 22.84
C GLU A 391 -25.91 22.35 22.64
N ALA A 392 -25.77 21.01 22.63
CA ALA A 392 -26.87 20.05 22.62
C ALA A 392 -27.53 19.83 24.00
N GLY A 393 -26.92 20.34 25.07
CA GLY A 393 -27.43 20.21 26.46
C GLY A 393 -27.17 18.85 27.11
N LEU A 394 -26.20 18.07 26.60
CA LEU A 394 -25.84 16.75 27.13
C LEU A 394 -24.86 16.80 28.31
N ILE A 395 -24.02 17.85 28.36
CA ILE A 395 -23.05 18.07 29.43
C ILE A 395 -23.25 19.42 30.11
N THR A 396 -22.81 19.54 31.36
CA THR A 396 -22.81 20.79 32.12
C THR A 396 -21.64 21.69 31.69
N ILE A 397 -21.71 22.99 32.01
CA ILE A 397 -20.61 23.90 31.71
C ILE A 397 -19.38 23.64 32.60
N ASP A 398 -19.57 23.08 33.81
CA ASP A 398 -18.45 22.68 34.67
C ASP A 398 -17.73 21.43 34.09
N GLU A 399 -18.46 20.41 33.62
CA GLU A 399 -17.88 19.26 32.90
C GLU A 399 -17.14 19.70 31.62
N TYR A 400 -17.72 20.63 30.85
CA TYR A 400 -17.03 21.22 29.69
C TYR A 400 -15.72 21.92 30.09
N ARG A 401 -15.70 22.65 31.21
CA ARG A 401 -14.49 23.35 31.68
C ARG A 401 -13.43 22.38 32.15
N GLU A 402 -13.82 21.29 32.81
CA GLU A 402 -12.89 20.22 33.21
C GLU A 402 -12.25 19.55 31.99
N ILE A 403 -13.04 19.20 30.97
CA ILE A 403 -12.52 18.67 29.69
C ILE A 403 -11.59 19.68 28.99
N ALA A 404 -11.93 20.97 29.06
CA ALA A 404 -11.10 22.05 28.54
C ALA A 404 -9.88 22.40 29.42
N LYS A 405 -9.64 21.66 30.51
CA LYS A 405 -8.60 21.91 31.53
C LYS A 405 -8.63 23.34 32.09
N ARG A 406 -9.83 23.89 32.26
CA ARG A 406 -10.09 25.18 32.91
C ARG A 406 -10.69 24.94 34.28
N ARG A 407 -10.39 25.81 35.24
CA ARG A 407 -10.97 25.75 36.58
C ARG A 407 -12.51 25.80 36.50
N PRO A 408 -13.24 24.84 37.09
CA PRO A 408 -14.70 24.86 37.15
C PRO A 408 -15.17 26.03 38.02
N PHE A 409 -16.35 26.57 37.74
CA PHE A 409 -16.92 27.67 38.52
C PHE A 409 -17.61 27.17 39.78
N ASN A 410 -18.13 25.93 39.76
CA ASN A 410 -18.78 25.27 40.89
C ASN A 410 -19.90 26.12 41.52
N THR A 411 -20.74 26.70 40.66
CA THR A 411 -21.94 27.47 41.02
C THR A 411 -23.20 26.66 40.67
N PRO A 412 -24.34 26.85 41.35
CA PRO A 412 -25.58 26.13 41.01
C PRO A 412 -26.00 26.26 39.54
N GLN A 413 -25.73 27.41 38.92
CA GLN A 413 -25.98 27.66 37.49
C GLN A 413 -25.01 26.93 36.56
N SER A 414 -23.78 26.67 37.02
CA SER A 414 -22.76 25.98 36.22
C SER A 414 -22.83 24.45 36.33
N ARG A 415 -23.52 23.94 37.35
CA ARG A 415 -23.81 22.51 37.54
C ARG A 415 -25.14 22.05 36.93
N ALA A 416 -25.95 22.98 36.42
CA ALA A 416 -27.21 22.66 35.76
C ALA A 416 -27.00 22.32 34.28
N LEU A 417 -27.80 21.37 33.77
CA LEU A 417 -27.89 21.08 32.33
C LEU A 417 -28.81 22.10 31.66
N TRP A 418 -28.45 22.58 30.47
CA TRP A 418 -29.22 23.61 29.77
C TRP A 418 -29.77 23.04 28.45
N ILE A 419 -31.07 22.73 28.40
CA ILE A 419 -31.70 22.08 27.24
C ILE A 419 -32.28 23.12 26.26
N SER A 420 -31.93 23.03 24.97
CA SER A 420 -32.42 23.88 23.86
C SER A 420 -33.82 23.45 23.39
N PRO A 421 -34.78 24.33 23.00
CA PRO A 421 -34.62 25.66 22.36
C PRO A 421 -34.67 26.88 23.29
N GLN A 422 -35.14 26.72 24.53
CA GLN A 422 -35.32 27.85 25.47
C GLN A 422 -34.27 27.89 26.58
N LYS A 423 -33.27 26.99 26.58
CA LYS A 423 -32.24 26.86 27.63
C LYS A 423 -32.90 26.79 29.02
N ALA A 424 -33.79 25.84 29.20
CA ALA A 424 -34.37 25.56 30.51
C ALA A 424 -33.29 24.84 31.37
N PRO A 425 -32.98 25.34 32.59
CA PRO A 425 -32.02 24.69 33.46
C PRO A 425 -32.65 23.44 34.09
N VAL A 426 -31.98 22.30 33.99
CA VAL A 426 -32.32 21.07 34.71
C VAL A 426 -31.32 20.90 35.86
N PRO A 427 -31.76 21.04 37.12
CA PRO A 427 -30.87 20.93 38.29
C PRO A 427 -30.41 19.49 38.52
N ALA A 428 -29.15 19.33 38.94
CA ALA A 428 -28.59 18.02 39.29
C ALA A 428 -28.99 17.54 40.70
N ASN A 429 -29.29 18.46 41.62
CA ASN A 429 -29.68 18.17 43.02
C ASN A 429 -30.86 19.06 43.48
N ASP A 430 -31.62 18.61 44.47
CA ASP A 430 -32.75 19.35 45.05
C ASP A 430 -32.36 20.73 45.63
N GLN A 431 -31.11 20.86 46.12
CA GLN A 431 -30.57 22.14 46.59
C GLN A 431 -30.25 23.11 45.45
N ASP A 432 -29.86 22.58 44.28
CA ASP A 432 -29.64 23.38 43.07
C ASP A 432 -30.96 23.79 42.42
N ALA A 433 -32.01 22.97 42.55
CA ALA A 433 -33.37 23.28 42.10
C ALA A 433 -33.97 24.49 42.85
N ALA A 434 -33.73 24.58 44.16
CA ALA A 434 -34.16 25.69 44.99
C ALA A 434 -33.43 27.01 44.64
N ALA A 435 -32.13 26.93 44.32
CA ALA A 435 -31.33 28.09 43.93
C ALA A 435 -31.63 28.60 42.50
N LEU A 436 -32.18 27.74 41.63
CA LEU A 436 -32.56 28.07 40.25
C LEU A 436 -34.03 28.49 40.10
N GLY A 437 -34.79 28.55 41.20
CA GLY A 437 -36.18 29.01 41.21
C GLY A 437 -37.20 28.03 40.60
N LEU A 438 -36.85 26.74 40.53
CA LEU A 438 -37.67 25.67 39.94
C LEU A 438 -38.39 24.79 40.99
N ALA A 439 -38.29 25.16 42.27
CA ALA A 439 -39.07 24.49 43.31
C ALA A 439 -40.57 24.77 43.10
N PRO A 440 -41.46 23.75 43.16
CA PRO A 440 -42.89 23.99 43.17
C PRO A 440 -43.23 24.79 44.44
N ASP A 441 -43.76 25.99 44.26
CA ASP A 441 -44.22 26.85 45.35
C ASP A 441 -45.46 26.19 45.99
N PRO A 442 -45.41 25.69 47.24
CA PRO A 442 -46.48 24.90 47.83
C PRO A 442 -47.61 25.79 48.39
N GLY A 443 -48.05 26.78 47.63
CA GLY A 443 -49.16 27.63 48.06
C GLY A 443 -49.51 28.74 47.09
N LEU A 444 -50.48 28.47 46.21
CA LEU A 444 -51.49 29.44 45.76
C LEU A 444 -52.55 28.70 44.92
N GLY A 445 -53.60 28.25 45.60
CA GLY A 445 -54.87 27.91 44.96
C GLY A 445 -55.72 29.18 44.80
N GLY A 446 -56.34 29.35 43.64
CA GLY A 446 -57.42 30.32 43.42
C GLY A 446 -57.43 30.96 42.02
N ASP A 447 -58.32 30.47 41.15
CA ASP A 447 -58.92 31.21 40.02
C ASP A 447 -59.91 32.30 40.54
N PRO A 448 -60.43 33.30 39.76
CA PRO A 448 -60.64 33.32 38.29
C PRO A 448 -60.55 34.69 37.52
N ALA A 449 -60.66 34.61 36.16
CA ALA A 449 -61.34 35.55 35.22
C ALA A 449 -60.69 36.93 34.87
N LEU A 450 -60.73 37.51 33.65
CA LEU A 450 -61.32 37.24 32.32
C LEU A 450 -60.78 38.27 31.28
N ASP A 451 -60.76 37.87 29.99
CA ASP A 451 -61.38 38.55 28.82
C ASP A 451 -60.52 38.88 27.56
N GLY A 452 -61.08 38.54 26.39
CA GLY A 452 -60.67 39.03 25.07
C GLY A 452 -60.30 37.97 24.00
N GLY A 453 -61.26 37.19 23.50
CA GLY A 453 -61.03 36.13 22.50
C GLY A 453 -60.99 36.57 21.03
N LEU A 454 -60.69 35.60 20.14
CA LEU A 454 -61.42 35.30 18.87
C LEU A 454 -60.83 34.04 18.17
N GLY A 455 -61.63 32.96 18.14
CA GLY A 455 -61.84 32.07 16.98
C GLY A 455 -60.88 30.91 16.68
N ALA A 456 -61.26 29.67 17.06
CA ALA A 456 -61.51 28.53 16.15
C ALA A 456 -61.78 27.22 16.94
N ASP A 457 -62.76 26.46 16.47
CA ASP A 457 -63.39 25.26 17.06
C ASP A 457 -62.49 23.99 17.15
N PRO A 458 -62.93 22.96 17.92
CA PRO A 458 -62.05 22.02 18.62
C PRO A 458 -61.71 20.76 17.83
N ALA A 459 -60.46 20.30 17.96
CA ALA A 459 -60.06 18.95 17.57
C ALA A 459 -60.46 17.94 18.65
N ALA A 460 -60.91 16.78 18.19
CA ALA A 460 -61.51 15.69 18.94
C ALA A 460 -60.66 15.16 20.12
N ALA A 461 -61.37 14.75 21.17
CA ALA A 461 -60.86 14.07 22.34
C ALA A 461 -60.14 12.75 22.02
N LEU A 462 -58.99 12.53 22.66
CA LEU A 462 -58.45 11.21 22.98
C LEU A 462 -58.64 10.96 24.50
N PRO A 463 -58.90 9.71 24.92
CA PRO A 463 -59.39 9.38 26.26
C PRO A 463 -58.31 9.51 27.36
N PRO A 464 -58.71 9.60 28.64
CA PRO A 464 -57.75 9.77 29.74
C PRO A 464 -56.95 8.47 29.96
N ALA A 465 -55.63 8.60 30.10
CA ALA A 465 -54.77 7.54 30.62
C ALA A 465 -54.80 7.56 32.16
N PRO A 466 -54.78 6.40 32.84
CA PRO A 466 -54.91 6.31 34.28
C PRO A 466 -53.55 6.53 34.96
N GLY A 467 -53.50 7.40 35.96
CA GLY A 467 -52.36 7.48 36.88
C GLY A 467 -52.01 8.91 37.29
N ASP A 468 -52.73 9.45 38.26
CA ASP A 468 -52.22 10.57 39.06
C ASP A 468 -51.08 10.05 39.95
N GLY A 469 -49.84 10.31 39.54
CA GLY A 469 -48.64 10.18 40.34
C GLY A 469 -47.63 11.25 39.90
N PRO A 470 -46.86 11.87 40.82
CA PRO A 470 -45.88 12.85 40.41
C PRO A 470 -44.79 12.16 39.59
N ALA A 471 -44.37 12.74 38.46
CA ALA A 471 -43.35 12.21 37.55
C ALA A 471 -42.03 11.80 38.25
N ALA A 472 -41.79 12.26 39.48
CA ALA A 472 -40.70 11.81 40.35
C ALA A 472 -40.79 10.32 40.76
N ALA A 473 -41.99 9.76 40.90
CA ALA A 473 -42.20 8.35 41.23
C ALA A 473 -41.92 7.43 40.04
N ASP A 474 -42.25 7.86 38.82
CA ASP A 474 -41.97 7.11 37.60
C ASP A 474 -40.47 7.11 37.26
N VAL A 475 -39.77 8.22 37.53
CA VAL A 475 -38.30 8.30 37.40
C VAL A 475 -37.59 7.48 38.49
N ALA A 476 -38.12 7.42 39.71
CA ALA A 476 -37.59 6.54 40.77
C ALA A 476 -37.81 5.04 40.45
N THR A 477 -38.94 4.72 39.82
CA THR A 477 -39.26 3.35 39.36
C THR A 477 -38.40 2.96 38.15
N ALA A 478 -38.09 3.90 37.25
CA ALA A 478 -37.13 3.70 36.16
C ALA A 478 -35.69 3.54 36.67
N ARG A 479 -35.27 4.26 37.71
CA ARG A 479 -33.94 4.09 38.35
C ARG A 479 -33.81 2.80 39.16
N ALA A 480 -34.92 2.23 39.66
CA ALA A 480 -34.94 0.91 40.29
C ALA A 480 -34.85 -0.24 39.27
N LEU A 481 -34.98 0.07 37.98
CA LEU A 481 -34.89 -0.85 36.84
C LEU A 481 -33.59 -0.65 36.06
N GLU A 482 -32.44 -0.62 36.73
CA GLU A 482 -31.16 -0.94 36.08
C GLU A 482 -30.26 -1.78 37.01
N THR A 483 -30.30 -3.09 36.78
CA THR A 483 -29.10 -3.93 36.60
C THR A 483 -29.56 -5.21 35.89
N SER A 484 -29.76 -5.13 34.57
CA SER A 484 -29.64 -6.31 33.73
C SER A 484 -28.19 -6.37 33.22
N PRO A 485 -27.55 -7.54 33.23
CA PRO A 485 -26.18 -7.69 32.76
C PRO A 485 -26.11 -7.26 31.30
N THR A 486 -25.06 -6.53 30.97
CA THR A 486 -24.84 -6.07 29.60
C THR A 486 -24.53 -7.28 28.71
N ALA A 487 -24.79 -7.18 27.40
CA ALA A 487 -24.32 -8.18 26.43
C ALA A 487 -22.79 -8.41 26.50
N ALA A 488 -22.03 -7.49 27.11
CA ALA A 488 -20.62 -7.64 27.39
C ALA A 488 -20.34 -8.60 28.57
N ASP A 489 -21.23 -8.70 29.57
CA ASP A 489 -21.13 -9.64 30.69
C ASP A 489 -21.46 -11.07 30.24
N ASP A 490 -22.41 -11.26 29.33
CA ASP A 490 -22.70 -12.56 28.70
C ASP A 490 -21.54 -13.04 27.82
N VAL A 491 -20.87 -12.12 27.11
CA VAL A 491 -19.65 -12.40 26.32
C VAL A 491 -18.44 -12.66 27.24
N ALA A 492 -18.36 -12.01 28.39
CA ALA A 492 -17.32 -12.27 29.40
C ALA A 492 -17.53 -13.62 30.11
N ALA A 493 -18.78 -14.01 30.39
CA ALA A 493 -19.15 -15.32 30.92
C ALA A 493 -18.87 -16.45 29.91
N ALA A 494 -19.10 -16.21 28.61
CA ALA A 494 -18.75 -17.15 27.54
C ALA A 494 -17.22 -17.30 27.35
N ARG A 495 -16.43 -16.25 27.63
CA ARG A 495 -14.95 -16.29 27.58
C ARG A 495 -14.30 -16.88 28.84
N GLY A 496 -15.05 -16.97 29.95
CA GLY A 496 -14.56 -17.47 31.24
C GLY A 496 -14.63 -19.00 31.43
N GLN A 497 -15.18 -19.75 30.47
CA GLN A 497 -15.14 -21.21 30.51
C GLN A 497 -13.75 -21.69 30.07
N ALA A 498 -13.08 -22.43 30.96
CA ALA A 498 -11.74 -22.97 30.78
C ALA A 498 -11.59 -23.73 29.44
N PRO A 499 -10.39 -23.74 28.82
CA PRO A 499 -10.20 -24.36 27.51
C PRO A 499 -10.46 -25.86 27.60
N LEU A 500 -11.43 -26.34 26.80
CA LEU A 500 -11.65 -27.76 26.57
C LEU A 500 -10.37 -28.36 25.97
N GLU A 501 -9.78 -29.33 26.67
CA GLU A 501 -8.62 -30.08 26.21
C GLU A 501 -8.90 -30.72 24.85
N LEU A 502 -7.99 -30.49 23.90
CA LEU A 502 -7.94 -31.16 22.60
C LEU A 502 -7.60 -32.65 22.82
N PRO A 503 -8.41 -33.60 22.34
CA PRO A 503 -7.95 -34.98 22.26
C PRO A 503 -6.98 -35.09 21.09
N ALA A 504 -5.75 -35.48 21.39
CA ALA A 504 -4.75 -35.86 20.39
C ALA A 504 -5.21 -37.15 19.68
N GLY A 505 -5.61 -37.04 18.42
CA GLY A 505 -5.89 -38.16 17.53
C GLY A 505 -5.80 -37.75 16.06
N PRO A 506 -5.33 -38.62 15.14
CA PRO A 506 -5.09 -38.23 13.77
C PRO A 506 -6.38 -38.26 12.94
N ALA A 507 -6.56 -37.22 12.11
CA ALA A 507 -7.49 -37.16 10.96
C ALA A 507 -8.98 -36.87 11.22
N ALA A 508 -9.31 -35.70 11.78
CA ALA A 508 -10.62 -35.06 11.58
C ALA A 508 -10.43 -33.69 10.90
N THR A 509 -11.27 -33.35 9.91
CA THR A 509 -11.15 -32.11 9.15
C THR A 509 -12.11 -31.05 9.67
N ALA A 510 -11.76 -29.76 9.53
CA ALA A 510 -12.57 -28.62 9.95
C ALA A 510 -14.00 -28.59 9.37
N ALA A 511 -14.29 -29.39 8.35
CA ALA A 511 -15.63 -29.55 7.78
C ALA A 511 -16.56 -30.39 8.67
N ASP A 512 -16.01 -31.36 9.41
CA ASP A 512 -16.78 -32.26 10.29
C ASP A 512 -17.23 -31.52 11.56
N ASP A 513 -16.39 -30.62 12.08
CA ASP A 513 -16.70 -29.77 13.23
C ASP A 513 -17.79 -28.73 12.92
N VAL A 514 -17.79 -28.18 11.70
CA VAL A 514 -18.82 -27.23 11.23
C VAL A 514 -20.16 -27.93 10.98
N ALA A 515 -20.14 -29.21 10.59
CA ALA A 515 -21.36 -30.00 10.43
C ALA A 515 -22.01 -30.34 11.78
N ALA A 516 -21.19 -30.63 12.81
CA ALA A 516 -21.67 -30.84 14.18
C ALA A 516 -22.27 -29.56 14.78
N ALA A 517 -21.62 -28.41 14.61
CA ALA A 517 -22.12 -27.12 15.09
C ALA A 517 -23.45 -26.68 14.43
N ARG A 518 -23.71 -27.11 13.19
CA ARG A 518 -24.98 -26.85 12.50
C ARG A 518 -26.12 -27.76 12.94
N ALA A 519 -25.82 -28.93 13.50
CA ALA A 519 -26.83 -29.86 13.99
C ALA A 519 -27.48 -29.40 15.31
N GLU A 520 -26.84 -28.48 16.05
CA GLU A 520 -27.31 -27.97 17.34
C GLU A 520 -28.09 -26.64 17.26
N SER A 521 -28.20 -26.01 16.07
CA SER A 521 -28.96 -24.77 15.90
C SER A 521 -30.44 -25.05 15.68
N THR A 522 -31.25 -24.85 16.72
CA THR A 522 -32.72 -24.90 16.67
C THR A 522 -33.31 -23.48 16.65
N ASP A 523 -33.34 -22.83 15.48
CA ASP A 523 -34.14 -21.63 15.28
C ASP A 523 -35.11 -21.81 14.10
N ALA A 524 -36.40 -21.72 14.43
CA ALA A 524 -37.52 -21.97 13.53
C ALA A 524 -37.86 -20.71 12.71
N LEU A 525 -38.01 -20.87 11.40
CA LEU A 525 -38.58 -19.88 10.49
C LEU A 525 -39.63 -20.54 9.55
N PRO A 526 -40.60 -19.76 9.02
CA PRO A 526 -41.96 -20.22 8.74
C PRO A 526 -42.13 -21.04 7.45
N GLY A 527 -42.72 -22.24 7.62
CA GLY A 527 -43.69 -22.93 6.74
C GLY A 527 -43.39 -23.08 5.25
N ASP A 528 -43.70 -22.07 4.45
CA ASP A 528 -43.98 -22.30 3.03
C ASP A 528 -42.73 -22.49 2.15
N ALA A 529 -41.61 -21.86 2.52
CA ALA A 529 -40.35 -22.01 1.78
C ALA A 529 -39.66 -23.37 2.05
N ALA A 530 -39.90 -23.96 3.23
CA ALA A 530 -39.34 -25.26 3.60
C ALA A 530 -40.04 -26.41 2.84
N ASP A 531 -41.35 -26.29 2.60
CA ASP A 531 -42.13 -27.29 1.87
C ASP A 531 -41.86 -27.27 0.36
N ASP A 532 -41.54 -26.11 -0.22
CA ASP A 532 -41.07 -25.99 -1.60
C ASP A 532 -39.69 -26.63 -1.81
N VAL A 533 -38.79 -26.45 -0.85
CA VAL A 533 -37.45 -27.06 -0.85
C VAL A 533 -37.54 -28.57 -0.59
N ALA A 534 -38.49 -29.03 0.24
CA ALA A 534 -38.75 -30.45 0.46
C ALA A 534 -39.33 -31.14 -0.79
N ARG A 535 -40.22 -30.48 -1.53
CA ARG A 535 -40.70 -30.93 -2.85
C ARG A 535 -39.55 -31.07 -3.86
N ALA A 536 -38.65 -30.08 -3.91
CA ALA A 536 -37.48 -30.11 -4.79
C ALA A 536 -36.48 -31.22 -4.41
N ARG A 537 -36.36 -31.56 -3.12
CA ARG A 537 -35.51 -32.66 -2.63
C ARG A 537 -36.06 -34.05 -2.94
N ALA A 538 -37.38 -34.23 -2.96
CA ALA A 538 -37.99 -35.53 -3.23
C ALA A 538 -37.87 -35.99 -4.71
N THR A 539 -37.45 -35.12 -5.62
CA THR A 539 -37.37 -35.42 -7.08
C THR A 539 -35.99 -35.92 -7.55
N ARG A 540 -35.00 -36.13 -6.67
CA ARG A 540 -33.75 -36.81 -7.06
C ARG A 540 -33.63 -38.16 -6.34
N MET A 541 -34.11 -39.18 -7.04
CA MET A 541 -33.98 -40.60 -6.72
C MET A 541 -32.53 -41.02 -6.42
N GLN A 542 -32.44 -41.97 -5.50
CA GLN A 542 -31.27 -42.73 -5.08
C GLN A 542 -30.48 -43.34 -6.26
N PRO A 543 -29.15 -43.49 -6.16
CA PRO A 543 -28.39 -44.34 -7.05
C PRO A 543 -28.48 -45.80 -6.56
N ASP A 544 -29.19 -46.63 -7.32
CA ASP A 544 -28.96 -48.07 -7.29
C ASP A 544 -27.55 -48.37 -7.83
N SER A 545 -26.89 -49.34 -7.22
CA SER A 545 -25.59 -49.86 -7.62
C SER A 545 -25.69 -50.48 -9.03
N GLY A 546 -25.41 -49.67 -10.04
CA GLY A 546 -25.35 -50.07 -11.44
C GLY A 546 -23.92 -50.15 -11.97
N PRO A 547 -23.75 -50.57 -13.24
CA PRO A 547 -22.46 -50.84 -13.90
C PRO A 547 -21.44 -49.69 -13.84
N ALA A 548 -21.89 -48.47 -13.54
CA ALA A 548 -21.03 -47.32 -13.31
C ALA A 548 -20.11 -47.46 -12.08
N ALA A 549 -20.46 -48.25 -11.05
CA ALA A 549 -19.58 -48.48 -9.90
C ALA A 549 -18.44 -49.46 -10.27
N GLU A 550 -18.73 -50.44 -11.13
CA GLU A 550 -17.74 -51.35 -11.69
C GLU A 550 -16.85 -50.65 -12.73
N ASP A 551 -17.39 -49.67 -13.47
CA ASP A 551 -16.64 -48.78 -14.37
C ASP A 551 -15.68 -47.85 -13.62
N VAL A 552 -16.01 -47.45 -12.39
CA VAL A 552 -15.14 -46.62 -11.54
C VAL A 552 -14.02 -47.44 -10.89
N GLU A 553 -14.27 -48.71 -10.53
CA GLU A 553 -13.23 -49.64 -10.07
C GLU A 553 -12.29 -50.03 -11.24
N ASN A 554 -12.84 -50.23 -12.44
CA ASN A 554 -12.08 -50.45 -13.68
C ASN A 554 -11.31 -49.20 -14.14
N ALA A 555 -11.74 -48.00 -13.73
CA ALA A 555 -11.00 -46.76 -13.95
C ALA A 555 -9.85 -46.53 -12.94
N ARG A 556 -9.75 -47.35 -11.88
CA ARG A 556 -8.72 -47.22 -10.83
C ARG A 556 -7.56 -48.22 -10.91
N ALA A 557 -7.58 -49.18 -11.83
CA ALA A 557 -6.42 -50.00 -12.19
C ALA A 557 -6.40 -50.20 -13.72
N PRO A 558 -5.36 -49.78 -14.47
CA PRO A 558 -3.95 -49.98 -14.16
C PRO A 558 -3.08 -48.71 -14.21
N ILE A 559 -1.99 -48.74 -13.45
CA ILE A 559 -0.73 -48.10 -13.84
C ILE A 559 -0.22 -48.91 -15.05
N GLU A 560 -0.63 -48.49 -16.24
CA GLU A 560 0.06 -48.78 -17.49
C GLU A 560 0.34 -47.44 -18.16
N THR A 561 1.61 -47.19 -18.45
CA THR A 561 2.06 -46.15 -19.36
C THR A 561 1.44 -46.41 -20.74
N LYS A 562 0.27 -45.81 -20.99
CA LYS A 562 -0.24 -45.64 -22.35
C LYS A 562 0.53 -44.49 -23.00
N ALA A 563 1.35 -44.86 -23.97
CA ALA A 563 1.85 -43.93 -24.99
C ALA A 563 0.69 -43.09 -25.57
N LEU A 564 1.03 -41.87 -25.97
CA LEU A 564 0.17 -40.83 -26.56
C LEU A 564 -0.94 -41.36 -27.48
N PRO A 565 -2.16 -40.79 -27.43
CA PRO A 565 -3.01 -40.77 -28.62
C PRO A 565 -2.26 -40.03 -29.73
N ARG A 566 -2.22 -40.62 -30.92
CA ARG A 566 -1.37 -40.28 -32.08
C ARG A 566 -1.59 -38.89 -32.75
N ASP A 567 -2.24 -37.92 -32.11
CA ASP A 567 -2.84 -36.76 -32.81
C ASP A 567 -2.53 -35.35 -32.23
N GLY A 568 -1.52 -35.15 -31.38
CA GLY A 568 -1.16 -33.82 -30.85
C GLY A 568 -2.18 -33.17 -29.89
N PHE A 569 -2.01 -31.89 -29.55
CA PHE A 569 -2.88 -31.10 -28.66
C PHE A 569 -3.44 -29.85 -29.34
N GLU A 570 -4.74 -29.64 -29.25
CA GLU A 570 -5.41 -28.44 -29.75
C GLU A 570 -6.46 -27.97 -28.73
N VAL A 571 -6.54 -26.66 -28.51
CA VAL A 571 -7.52 -26.10 -27.57
C VAL A 571 -8.91 -26.09 -28.21
N THR A 572 -9.93 -26.47 -27.43
CA THR A 572 -11.29 -26.66 -27.96
C THR A 572 -12.10 -25.36 -27.99
N ASP A 573 -13.12 -25.30 -28.85
CA ASP A 573 -14.10 -24.20 -28.85
C ASP A 573 -14.76 -24.04 -27.46
N ALA A 574 -14.97 -25.15 -26.73
CA ALA A 574 -15.53 -25.13 -25.38
C ALA A 574 -14.62 -24.42 -24.36
N ASP A 575 -13.30 -24.52 -24.50
CA ASP A 575 -12.36 -23.78 -23.63
C ASP A 575 -12.49 -22.28 -23.86
N PHE A 576 -12.57 -21.84 -25.13
CA PHE A 576 -12.77 -20.43 -25.48
C PHE A 576 -14.14 -19.92 -25.02
N ASP A 577 -15.21 -20.67 -25.28
CA ASP A 577 -16.58 -20.29 -24.93
C ASP A 577 -16.75 -20.20 -23.41
N ALA A 578 -16.19 -21.15 -22.65
CA ALA A 578 -16.25 -21.13 -21.19
C ALA A 578 -15.55 -19.90 -20.60
N LEU A 579 -14.36 -19.55 -21.09
CA LEU A 579 -13.63 -18.38 -20.63
C LEU A 579 -14.33 -17.07 -21.07
N ALA A 580 -14.82 -17.01 -22.31
CA ALA A 580 -15.57 -15.86 -22.81
C ALA A 580 -16.83 -15.63 -21.96
N MET A 581 -17.59 -16.68 -21.63
CA MET A 581 -18.76 -16.58 -20.75
C MET A 581 -18.39 -16.08 -19.35
N ALA A 582 -17.28 -16.55 -18.77
CA ALA A 582 -16.82 -16.10 -17.46
C ALA A 582 -16.42 -14.62 -17.47
N VAL A 583 -15.66 -14.19 -18.49
CA VAL A 583 -15.26 -12.78 -18.67
C VAL A 583 -16.49 -11.91 -18.93
N GLN A 584 -17.43 -12.37 -19.76
CA GLN A 584 -18.68 -11.68 -20.03
C GLN A 584 -19.50 -11.47 -18.76
N ALA A 585 -19.66 -12.49 -17.92
CA ALA A 585 -20.37 -12.38 -16.65
C ALA A 585 -19.70 -11.36 -15.72
N ALA A 586 -18.37 -11.44 -15.59
CA ALA A 586 -17.58 -10.53 -14.75
C ALA A 586 -17.67 -9.07 -15.24
N LEU A 587 -17.49 -8.84 -16.55
CA LEU A 587 -17.58 -7.50 -17.14
C LEU A 587 -18.99 -6.92 -17.07
N THR A 588 -20.02 -7.74 -17.29
CA THR A 588 -21.42 -7.28 -17.19
C THR A 588 -21.72 -6.78 -15.78
N ALA A 589 -21.34 -7.56 -14.76
CA ALA A 589 -21.50 -7.15 -13.36
C ALA A 589 -20.68 -5.90 -13.02
N LEU A 590 -19.44 -5.83 -13.52
CA LEU A 590 -18.56 -4.69 -13.31
C LEU A 590 -19.12 -3.39 -13.91
N LEU A 591 -19.59 -3.45 -15.16
CA LEU A 591 -20.12 -2.30 -15.89
C LEU A 591 -21.46 -1.82 -15.34
N ALA A 592 -22.33 -2.73 -14.89
CA ALA A 592 -23.57 -2.34 -14.19
C ALA A 592 -23.28 -1.56 -12.91
N ARG A 593 -22.28 -1.99 -12.14
CA ARG A 593 -21.83 -1.25 -10.95
C ARG A 593 -21.17 0.07 -11.33
N GLN A 594 -20.38 0.09 -12.41
CA GLN A 594 -19.73 1.30 -12.92
C GLN A 594 -20.74 2.38 -13.28
N GLU A 595 -21.80 2.02 -14.01
CA GLU A 595 -22.93 2.89 -14.34
C GLU A 595 -23.55 3.47 -13.06
N GLY A 596 -23.89 2.63 -12.09
CA GLY A 596 -24.48 3.07 -10.82
C GLY A 596 -23.60 4.03 -10.03
N VAL A 597 -22.27 3.82 -10.02
CA VAL A 597 -21.32 4.71 -9.35
C VAL A 597 -21.18 6.04 -10.08
N ILE A 598 -21.15 6.04 -11.42
CA ILE A 598 -21.09 7.28 -12.22
C ILE A 598 -22.36 8.10 -12.01
N VAL A 599 -23.54 7.47 -12.06
CA VAL A 599 -24.82 8.13 -11.76
C VAL A 599 -24.85 8.68 -10.33
N ALA A 600 -24.37 7.90 -9.34
CA ALA A 600 -24.29 8.37 -7.96
C ALA A 600 -23.31 9.56 -7.80
N ARG A 601 -22.21 9.58 -8.56
CA ARG A 601 -21.24 10.69 -8.56
C ARG A 601 -21.81 11.95 -9.19
N LEU A 602 -22.61 11.85 -10.25
CA LEU A 602 -23.34 12.99 -10.82
C LEU A 602 -24.30 13.61 -9.79
N ARG A 603 -25.00 12.76 -9.02
CA ARG A 603 -25.93 13.20 -7.96
C ARG A 603 -25.24 13.70 -6.69
N ALA A 604 -23.96 13.38 -6.49
CA ALA A 604 -23.26 13.71 -5.26
C ALA A 604 -23.07 15.23 -5.09
N PRO A 605 -23.39 15.80 -3.91
CA PRO A 605 -23.19 17.24 -3.66
C PRO A 605 -21.74 17.69 -3.87
N LYS A 606 -20.75 16.85 -3.54
CA LYS A 606 -19.32 17.17 -3.72
C LYS A 606 -18.92 17.42 -5.18
N THR A 607 -19.62 16.81 -6.13
CA THR A 607 -19.37 16.97 -7.57
C THR A 607 -20.10 18.19 -8.11
N ARG A 608 -21.29 18.48 -7.57
CA ARG A 608 -22.16 19.60 -8.01
C ARG A 608 -21.76 20.95 -7.41
N LYS A 609 -20.89 20.97 -6.40
CA LYS A 609 -20.42 22.21 -5.77
C LYS A 609 -19.72 23.10 -6.81
N TYR A 610 -20.09 24.38 -6.85
CA TYR A 610 -19.61 25.40 -7.79
C TYR A 610 -19.99 25.17 -9.26
N THR A 611 -20.93 24.28 -9.54
CA THR A 611 -21.46 24.06 -10.89
C THR A 611 -22.90 24.56 -11.00
N ARG A 612 -23.38 24.70 -12.24
CA ARG A 612 -24.76 25.11 -12.54
C ARG A 612 -25.83 24.12 -12.09
N PHE A 613 -25.41 22.92 -11.67
CA PHE A 613 -26.28 21.83 -11.22
C PHE A 613 -26.44 21.79 -9.68
N TRP A 614 -25.97 22.83 -8.98
CA TRP A 614 -26.15 22.95 -7.53
C TRP A 614 -27.56 23.45 -7.18
N GLU A 615 -28.26 22.71 -6.33
CA GLU A 615 -29.54 23.14 -5.74
C GLU A 615 -29.26 23.84 -4.39
N PRO A 616 -29.58 25.14 -4.23
CA PRO A 616 -29.37 25.85 -2.98
C PRO A 616 -30.24 25.27 -1.85
N GLU A 617 -29.64 24.92 -0.72
CA GLU A 617 -30.39 24.41 0.44
C GLU A 617 -31.16 25.52 1.19
N ASN A 618 -30.73 26.78 1.03
CA ASN A 618 -31.38 27.96 1.58
C ASN A 618 -30.99 29.23 0.79
N GLU A 619 -31.67 30.35 1.07
CA GLU A 619 -31.42 31.64 0.40
C GLU A 619 -29.99 32.20 0.57
N HIS A 620 -29.20 31.65 1.49
CA HIS A 620 -27.83 32.09 1.80
C HIS A 620 -26.77 31.10 1.30
N ASP A 621 -27.15 30.05 0.56
CA ASP A 621 -26.25 29.03 0.08
C ASP A 621 -25.47 29.50 -1.15
N THR A 622 -24.23 29.94 -0.92
CA THR A 622 -23.31 30.47 -1.94
C THR A 622 -22.47 29.39 -2.63
N ARG A 623 -22.80 28.11 -2.44
CA ARG A 623 -22.04 26.98 -3.01
C ARG A 623 -22.35 26.68 -4.48
N GLY A 624 -23.33 27.37 -5.09
CA GLY A 624 -23.61 27.29 -6.53
C GLY A 624 -22.57 28.00 -7.40
N GLY A 625 -22.62 27.78 -8.72
CA GLY A 625 -21.78 28.47 -9.70
C GLY A 625 -22.27 28.23 -11.13
N ASP A 626 -21.60 28.78 -12.13
CA ASP A 626 -22.00 28.67 -13.56
C ASP A 626 -21.19 27.62 -14.34
N ALA A 627 -20.25 26.92 -13.68
CA ALA A 627 -19.36 25.97 -14.34
C ALA A 627 -20.06 24.66 -14.71
N ASN A 628 -19.55 23.98 -15.74
CA ASN A 628 -19.90 22.60 -16.07
C ASN A 628 -19.36 21.63 -15.00
N ILE A 629 -19.96 20.45 -14.91
CA ILE A 629 -19.41 19.33 -14.13
C ILE A 629 -18.18 18.80 -14.86
N ASP A 630 -17.11 18.57 -14.10
CA ASP A 630 -15.90 17.88 -14.54
C ASP A 630 -16.20 16.40 -14.83
N GLU A 631 -16.42 16.08 -16.11
CA GLU A 631 -16.72 14.75 -16.61
C GLU A 631 -15.61 13.73 -16.34
N ASP A 632 -14.34 14.13 -16.43
CA ASP A 632 -13.19 13.24 -16.22
C ASP A 632 -13.13 12.78 -14.76
N ARG A 633 -13.43 13.68 -13.82
CA ARG A 633 -13.54 13.36 -12.39
C ARG A 633 -14.74 12.47 -12.08
N VAL A 634 -15.88 12.68 -12.75
CA VAL A 634 -17.08 11.87 -12.58
C VAL A 634 -16.84 10.44 -13.07
N VAL A 635 -16.32 10.31 -14.28
CA VAL A 635 -16.11 9.04 -14.96
C VAL A 635 -14.93 8.28 -14.33
N SER A 636 -13.79 8.94 -14.11
CA SER A 636 -12.59 8.38 -13.49
C SER A 636 -12.07 7.13 -14.22
N ALA A 637 -11.74 7.28 -15.51
CA ALA A 637 -11.39 6.17 -16.40
C ALA A 637 -10.24 5.29 -15.90
N ALA A 638 -9.17 5.91 -15.40
CA ALA A 638 -7.98 5.19 -14.90
C ALA A 638 -8.30 4.24 -13.73
N ARG A 639 -9.14 4.68 -12.77
CA ARG A 639 -9.56 3.87 -11.63
C ARG A 639 -10.34 2.63 -12.10
N TRP A 640 -11.23 2.80 -13.07
CA TRP A 640 -12.01 1.69 -13.59
C TRP A 640 -11.19 0.72 -14.42
N ALA A 641 -10.17 1.18 -15.14
CA ALA A 641 -9.23 0.32 -15.85
C ALA A 641 -8.42 -0.59 -14.90
N GLU A 642 -7.96 -0.04 -13.78
CA GLU A 642 -7.30 -0.80 -12.72
C GLU A 642 -8.26 -1.84 -12.12
N GLU A 643 -9.49 -1.42 -11.83
CA GLU A 643 -10.49 -2.32 -11.25
C GLU A 643 -10.93 -3.44 -12.21
N THR A 644 -11.01 -3.17 -13.51
CA THR A 644 -11.19 -4.19 -14.56
C THR A 644 -10.03 -5.19 -14.57
N THR A 645 -8.79 -4.69 -14.51
CA THR A 645 -7.59 -5.54 -14.48
C THR A 645 -7.62 -6.45 -13.27
N ASN A 646 -7.89 -5.91 -12.08
CA ASN A 646 -7.95 -6.66 -10.83
C ASN A 646 -9.11 -7.68 -10.81
N THR A 647 -10.24 -7.36 -11.44
CA THR A 647 -11.39 -8.26 -11.54
C THR A 647 -11.12 -9.44 -12.48
N LEU A 648 -10.49 -9.18 -13.63
CA LEU A 648 -10.30 -10.19 -14.67
C LEU A 648 -9.02 -11.03 -14.48
N ALA A 649 -7.94 -10.45 -13.95
CA ALA A 649 -6.67 -11.15 -13.74
C ALA A 649 -6.82 -12.53 -13.08
N PRO A 650 -7.54 -12.72 -11.94
CA PRO A 650 -7.67 -14.04 -11.32
C PRO A 650 -8.48 -15.03 -12.17
N ILE A 651 -9.46 -14.57 -12.94
CA ILE A 651 -10.27 -15.41 -13.85
C ILE A 651 -9.39 -15.90 -15.00
N LEU A 652 -8.69 -14.97 -15.65
CA LEU A 652 -7.80 -15.26 -16.76
C LEU A 652 -6.62 -16.14 -16.33
N GLN A 653 -6.04 -15.89 -15.15
CA GLN A 653 -4.93 -16.70 -14.63
C GLN A 653 -5.35 -18.14 -14.33
N ARG A 654 -6.55 -18.35 -13.76
CA ARG A 654 -7.08 -19.71 -13.52
C ARG A 654 -7.27 -20.47 -14.83
N ALA A 655 -7.86 -19.83 -15.84
CA ALA A 655 -8.04 -20.44 -17.15
C ALA A 655 -6.70 -20.72 -17.85
N ALA A 656 -5.78 -19.75 -17.84
CA ALA A 656 -4.43 -19.90 -18.38
C ALA A 656 -3.67 -21.07 -17.73
N THR A 657 -3.73 -21.18 -16.40
CA THR A 657 -3.11 -22.27 -15.65
C THR A 657 -3.72 -23.62 -16.03
N ALA A 658 -5.04 -23.69 -16.17
CA ALA A 658 -5.73 -24.92 -16.58
C ALA A 658 -5.33 -25.34 -18.00
N THR A 659 -5.27 -24.40 -18.95
CA THR A 659 -4.82 -24.67 -20.34
C THR A 659 -3.37 -25.13 -20.38
N ALA A 660 -2.48 -24.46 -19.64
CA ALA A 660 -1.07 -24.81 -19.57
C ALA A 660 -0.83 -26.22 -18.99
N ARG A 661 -1.58 -26.61 -17.95
CA ARG A 661 -1.52 -27.99 -17.42
C ARG A 661 -1.99 -29.02 -18.44
N LYS A 662 -3.14 -28.78 -19.08
CA LYS A 662 -3.67 -29.69 -20.12
C LYS A 662 -2.64 -29.92 -21.23
N LEU A 663 -1.98 -28.86 -21.71
CA LEU A 663 -0.93 -28.97 -22.72
C LEU A 663 0.33 -29.65 -22.18
N SER A 664 0.84 -29.25 -21.02
CA SER A 664 2.08 -29.81 -20.46
C SER A 664 1.93 -31.31 -20.17
N GLN A 665 0.75 -31.71 -19.70
CA GLN A 665 0.39 -33.11 -19.51
C GLN A 665 0.33 -33.86 -20.86
N ALA A 666 -0.16 -33.23 -21.91
CA ALA A 666 -0.22 -33.81 -23.25
C ALA A 666 1.16 -33.93 -23.91
N LEU A 667 2.05 -32.94 -23.78
CA LEU A 667 3.35 -32.92 -24.45
C LEU A 667 4.47 -33.62 -23.67
N THR A 668 4.48 -33.48 -22.34
CA THR A 668 5.59 -33.92 -21.48
C THR A 668 5.18 -34.95 -20.43
N GLY A 669 3.87 -35.20 -20.26
CA GLY A 669 3.35 -36.03 -19.17
C GLY A 669 3.45 -35.39 -17.78
N THR A 670 3.75 -34.09 -17.70
CA THR A 670 3.90 -33.35 -16.43
C THR A 670 2.83 -32.28 -16.26
N ASP A 671 2.41 -32.03 -15.01
CA ASP A 671 1.48 -30.94 -14.65
C ASP A 671 2.20 -29.60 -14.36
N THR A 672 3.42 -29.41 -14.89
CA THR A 672 4.20 -28.20 -14.65
C THR A 672 3.57 -26.99 -15.33
N VAL A 673 3.58 -25.84 -14.65
CA VAL A 673 3.03 -24.58 -15.19
C VAL A 673 4.14 -23.53 -15.22
N PRO A 674 4.56 -23.07 -16.41
CA PRO A 674 5.61 -22.06 -16.53
C PRO A 674 5.18 -20.70 -15.94
N PRO A 675 6.10 -19.95 -15.32
CA PRO A 675 5.82 -18.59 -14.83
C PRO A 675 5.29 -17.63 -15.92
N ALA A 676 5.70 -17.83 -17.18
CA ALA A 676 5.25 -17.04 -18.32
C ALA A 676 3.73 -17.10 -18.56
N VAL A 677 3.05 -18.16 -18.09
CA VAL A 677 1.59 -18.32 -18.20
C VAL A 677 0.85 -17.26 -17.39
N ALA A 678 1.34 -16.93 -16.19
CA ALA A 678 0.76 -15.87 -15.36
C ALA A 678 0.94 -14.48 -16.00
N ALA A 679 2.10 -14.24 -16.62
CA ALA A 679 2.36 -12.99 -17.34
C ALA A 679 1.42 -12.80 -18.54
N ALA A 680 1.15 -13.86 -19.32
CA ALA A 680 0.24 -13.80 -20.46
C ALA A 680 -1.21 -13.44 -20.05
N ALA A 681 -1.69 -14.01 -18.94
CA ALA A 681 -3.00 -13.69 -18.38
C ALA A 681 -3.08 -12.24 -17.88
N LEU A 682 -2.04 -11.75 -17.20
CA LEU A 682 -1.98 -10.37 -16.69
C LEU A 682 -1.99 -9.34 -17.82
N VAL A 683 -1.17 -9.54 -18.86
CA VAL A 683 -1.16 -8.65 -20.04
C VAL A 683 -2.53 -8.59 -20.71
N THR A 684 -3.24 -9.72 -20.76
CA THR A 684 -4.59 -9.77 -21.33
C THR A 684 -5.61 -9.03 -20.45
N ALA A 685 -5.47 -9.08 -19.12
CA ALA A 685 -6.31 -8.30 -18.21
C ALA A 685 -6.07 -6.78 -18.36
N MET A 686 -4.82 -6.35 -18.52
CA MET A 686 -4.48 -4.94 -18.76
C MET A 686 -5.08 -4.42 -20.07
N TYR A 687 -5.06 -5.22 -21.12
CA TYR A 687 -5.70 -4.88 -22.39
C TYR A 687 -7.22 -4.65 -22.24
N ALA A 688 -7.89 -5.44 -21.39
CA ALA A 688 -9.30 -5.21 -21.07
C ALA A 688 -9.49 -3.89 -20.30
N GLY A 689 -8.58 -3.52 -19.40
CA GLY A 689 -8.58 -2.22 -18.73
C GLY A 689 -8.42 -1.03 -19.70
N GLU A 690 -7.57 -1.18 -20.73
CA GLU A 690 -7.41 -0.18 -21.78
C GLU A 690 -8.69 0.00 -22.61
N ALA A 691 -9.39 -1.10 -22.94
CA ALA A 691 -10.69 -1.06 -23.62
C ALA A 691 -11.75 -0.29 -22.80
N ILE A 692 -11.73 -0.43 -21.47
CA ILE A 692 -12.62 0.31 -20.55
C ILE A 692 -12.23 1.78 -20.49
N THR A 693 -10.94 2.10 -20.56
CA THR A 693 -10.46 3.49 -20.61
C THR A 693 -10.97 4.18 -21.88
N ALA A 694 -10.88 3.53 -23.03
CA ALA A 694 -11.39 4.07 -24.30
C ALA A 694 -12.91 4.30 -24.25
N PHE A 695 -13.67 3.31 -23.77
CA PHE A 695 -15.13 3.43 -23.57
C PHE A 695 -15.51 4.60 -22.66
N LEU A 696 -14.79 4.78 -21.56
CA LEU A 696 -15.05 5.86 -20.62
C LEU A 696 -14.59 7.23 -21.13
N GLY A 697 -13.55 7.28 -21.96
CA GLY A 697 -13.14 8.50 -22.66
C GLY A 697 -14.23 8.99 -23.62
N GLU A 698 -14.83 8.08 -24.39
CA GLU A 698 -15.98 8.41 -25.24
C GLU A 698 -17.18 8.91 -24.43
N LEU A 699 -17.49 8.28 -23.29
CA LEU A 699 -18.55 8.77 -22.40
C LEU A 699 -18.27 10.18 -21.87
N ALA A 700 -17.02 10.48 -21.49
CA ALA A 700 -16.63 11.80 -21.03
C ALA A 700 -16.83 12.86 -22.13
N GLU A 701 -16.42 12.57 -23.36
CA GLU A 701 -16.70 13.46 -24.50
C GLU A 701 -18.21 13.68 -24.72
N VAL A 702 -19.02 12.61 -24.66
CA VAL A 702 -20.48 12.72 -24.80
C VAL A 702 -21.09 13.61 -23.70
N LEU A 703 -20.61 13.49 -22.46
CA LEU A 703 -21.06 14.34 -21.35
C LEU A 703 -20.63 15.80 -21.54
N ARG A 704 -19.40 16.04 -21.99
CA ARG A 704 -18.89 17.37 -22.29
C ARG A 704 -19.71 18.04 -23.40
N GLU A 705 -19.90 17.35 -24.52
CA GLU A 705 -20.72 17.85 -25.63
C GLU A 705 -22.17 18.13 -25.20
N THR A 706 -22.76 17.27 -24.37
CA THR A 706 -24.12 17.48 -23.85
C THR A 706 -24.19 18.76 -23.00
N GLN A 707 -23.16 19.01 -22.18
CA GLN A 707 -23.09 20.20 -21.34
C GLN A 707 -22.84 21.49 -22.16
N ASP A 708 -22.01 21.43 -23.19
CA ASP A 708 -21.65 22.60 -23.98
C ASP A 708 -22.77 23.05 -24.93
N ASN A 709 -23.62 22.12 -25.37
CA ASN A 709 -24.69 22.40 -26.33
C ASN A 709 -25.96 22.98 -25.69
N ASP A 710 -26.17 22.81 -24.39
CA ASP A 710 -27.36 23.30 -23.68
C ASP A 710 -26.98 23.99 -22.36
N SER A 711 -27.23 25.30 -22.31
CA SER A 711 -26.95 26.12 -21.12
C SER A 711 -27.99 25.93 -20.01
N ASP A 712 -29.20 25.50 -20.35
CA ASP A 712 -30.34 25.31 -19.43
C ASP A 712 -30.53 23.81 -19.09
N LEU A 713 -29.50 23.00 -19.32
CA LEU A 713 -29.50 21.56 -19.11
C LEU A 713 -29.74 21.17 -17.65
N ASP A 714 -30.71 20.29 -17.41
CA ASP A 714 -30.94 19.69 -16.09
C ASP A 714 -30.05 18.45 -15.84
N LEU A 715 -29.73 18.19 -14.57
CA LEU A 715 -28.92 17.07 -14.10
C LEU A 715 -29.51 15.71 -14.53
N ASP A 716 -30.83 15.56 -14.52
CA ASP A 716 -31.48 14.33 -14.94
C ASP A 716 -31.22 14.00 -16.42
N THR A 717 -31.02 15.02 -17.26
CA THR A 717 -30.62 14.81 -18.66
C THR A 717 -29.23 14.18 -18.74
N LEU A 718 -28.27 14.62 -17.93
CA LEU A 718 -26.93 13.99 -17.87
C LEU A 718 -27.01 12.55 -17.37
N VAL A 719 -27.86 12.27 -16.37
CA VAL A 719 -28.09 10.91 -15.88
C VAL A 719 -28.69 10.02 -16.97
N HIS A 720 -29.66 10.54 -17.74
CA HIS A 720 -30.24 9.84 -18.88
C HIS A 720 -29.23 9.62 -20.01
N THR A 721 -28.33 10.58 -20.27
CA THR A 721 -27.24 10.43 -21.25
C THR A 721 -26.30 9.29 -20.87
N VAL A 722 -25.90 9.19 -19.60
CA VAL A 722 -25.10 8.05 -19.11
C VAL A 722 -25.84 6.74 -19.34
N GLY A 723 -27.08 6.62 -18.87
CA GLY A 723 -27.86 5.38 -19.03
C GLY A 723 -28.09 5.01 -20.51
N GLY A 724 -28.35 6.01 -21.37
CA GLY A 724 -28.49 5.81 -22.81
C GLY A 724 -27.20 5.30 -23.47
N TYR A 725 -26.06 5.89 -23.12
CA TYR A 725 -24.75 5.46 -23.61
C TYR A 725 -24.42 4.02 -23.17
N TYR A 726 -24.62 3.69 -21.89
CA TYR A 726 -24.39 2.33 -21.38
C TYR A 726 -25.27 1.31 -22.10
N ASN A 727 -26.57 1.58 -22.23
CA ASN A 727 -27.50 0.68 -22.93
C ASN A 727 -27.11 0.43 -24.40
N ALA A 728 -26.58 1.45 -25.09
CA ALA A 728 -26.19 1.34 -26.49
C ALA A 728 -24.84 0.64 -26.69
N ALA A 729 -23.83 0.96 -25.86
CA ALA A 729 -22.44 0.59 -26.12
C ALA A 729 -21.97 -0.66 -25.35
N VAL A 730 -22.50 -0.93 -24.15
CA VAL A 730 -22.05 -2.04 -23.28
C VAL A 730 -22.20 -3.42 -23.93
N PRO A 731 -23.32 -3.79 -24.59
CA PRO A 731 -23.48 -5.13 -25.13
C PRO A 731 -22.37 -5.50 -26.14
N ALA A 732 -22.01 -4.55 -27.01
CA ALA A 732 -20.98 -4.75 -28.01
C ALA A 732 -19.57 -4.71 -27.41
N LEU A 733 -19.33 -3.86 -26.40
CA LEU A 733 -18.07 -3.81 -25.67
C LEU A 733 -17.78 -5.13 -24.94
N VAL A 734 -18.75 -5.64 -24.18
CA VAL A 734 -18.61 -6.88 -23.41
C VAL A 734 -18.33 -8.07 -24.32
N ALA A 735 -19.11 -8.22 -25.41
CA ALA A 735 -18.92 -9.32 -26.35
C ALA A 735 -17.50 -9.31 -26.97
N ARG A 736 -17.06 -8.15 -27.49
CA ARG A 736 -15.72 -8.02 -28.09
C ARG A 736 -14.59 -8.25 -27.11
N THR A 737 -14.72 -7.71 -25.89
CA THR A 737 -13.68 -7.83 -24.85
C THR A 737 -13.58 -9.26 -24.36
N ALA A 738 -14.72 -9.92 -24.11
CA ALA A 738 -14.75 -11.32 -23.69
C ALA A 738 -14.13 -12.26 -24.73
N GLU A 739 -14.49 -12.11 -26.01
CA GLU A 739 -13.90 -12.90 -27.09
C GLU A 739 -12.39 -12.67 -27.20
N THR A 740 -11.95 -11.41 -27.14
CA THR A 740 -10.53 -11.05 -27.26
C THR A 740 -9.72 -11.60 -26.07
N CYS A 741 -10.22 -11.45 -24.85
CA CYS A 741 -9.57 -11.98 -23.65
C CYS A 741 -9.50 -13.51 -23.68
N ALA A 742 -10.57 -14.19 -24.10
CA ALA A 742 -10.58 -15.65 -24.16
C ALA A 742 -9.53 -16.17 -25.14
N VAL A 743 -9.51 -15.61 -26.35
CA VAL A 743 -8.60 -16.03 -27.42
C VAL A 743 -7.14 -15.74 -27.06
N ALA A 744 -6.85 -14.54 -26.54
CA ALA A 744 -5.51 -14.14 -26.14
C ALA A 744 -4.96 -14.96 -24.98
N THR A 745 -5.79 -15.21 -23.95
CA THR A 745 -5.38 -15.93 -22.74
C THR A 745 -5.12 -17.40 -23.04
N ILE A 746 -6.04 -18.06 -23.73
CA ILE A 746 -5.95 -19.50 -24.00
C ILE A 746 -4.79 -19.81 -24.95
N ASN A 747 -4.70 -19.09 -26.07
CA ASN A 747 -3.62 -19.33 -27.01
C ASN A 747 -2.27 -18.91 -26.43
N GLY A 748 -2.20 -17.81 -25.67
CA GLY A 748 -0.96 -17.37 -25.03
C GLY A 748 -0.48 -18.32 -23.93
N ALA A 749 -1.40 -18.90 -23.15
CA ALA A 749 -1.07 -19.90 -22.14
C ALA A 749 -0.57 -21.21 -22.77
N ALA A 750 -1.23 -21.66 -23.85
CA ALA A 750 -0.79 -22.82 -24.60
C ALA A 750 0.58 -22.58 -25.26
N ASP A 751 0.82 -21.41 -25.84
CA ASP A 751 2.10 -21.09 -26.49
C ASP A 751 3.25 -21.02 -25.49
N ALA A 752 3.02 -20.40 -24.32
CA ALA A 752 4.02 -20.33 -23.25
C ALA A 752 4.37 -21.71 -22.65
N ALA A 753 3.38 -22.60 -22.54
CA ALA A 753 3.59 -23.96 -22.09
C ALA A 753 4.31 -24.81 -23.16
N ALA A 754 4.00 -24.62 -24.44
CA ALA A 754 4.69 -25.28 -25.55
C ALA A 754 6.17 -24.86 -25.63
N GLU A 755 6.47 -23.56 -25.49
CA GLU A 755 7.85 -23.05 -25.49
C GLU A 755 8.67 -23.63 -24.33
N SER A 756 8.04 -23.86 -23.18
CA SER A 756 8.71 -24.44 -22.00
C SER A 756 8.91 -25.95 -22.09
N ALA A 757 8.15 -26.64 -22.94
CA ALA A 757 8.22 -28.10 -23.10
C ALA A 757 9.45 -28.56 -23.90
N GLY A 758 10.09 -27.68 -24.68
CA GLY A 758 11.36 -27.95 -25.34
C GLY A 758 11.40 -27.59 -26.83
N PRO A 759 12.58 -27.67 -27.47
CA PRO A 759 12.78 -27.27 -28.86
C PRO A 759 12.09 -28.20 -29.88
N ASP A 760 11.75 -29.42 -29.48
CA ASP A 760 11.12 -30.44 -30.34
C ASP A 760 9.61 -30.24 -30.48
N VAL A 761 9.04 -29.18 -29.90
CA VAL A 761 7.59 -28.88 -30.02
C VAL A 761 7.36 -27.97 -31.22
N VAL A 762 6.50 -28.42 -32.12
CA VAL A 762 6.02 -27.65 -33.28
C VAL A 762 4.57 -27.24 -33.08
N ARG A 763 4.17 -26.15 -33.74
CA ARG A 763 2.81 -25.64 -33.70
C ARG A 763 2.31 -25.22 -35.08
N THR A 764 1.09 -25.62 -35.39
CA THR A 764 0.42 -25.39 -36.67
C THR A 764 -0.73 -24.41 -36.49
N TRP A 765 -0.81 -23.40 -37.35
CA TRP A 765 -1.89 -22.41 -37.29
C TRP A 765 -3.20 -22.96 -37.86
N VAL A 766 -4.22 -23.06 -37.02
CA VAL A 766 -5.55 -23.55 -37.38
C VAL A 766 -6.55 -22.39 -37.37
N THR A 767 -7.22 -22.19 -38.50
CA THR A 767 -8.31 -21.21 -38.62
C THR A 767 -9.65 -21.94 -38.54
N ARG A 768 -10.71 -21.22 -38.14
CA ARG A 768 -12.08 -21.75 -38.16
C ARG A 768 -12.65 -21.99 -39.57
N ARG A 769 -11.90 -21.63 -40.63
CA ARG A 769 -12.24 -21.79 -42.05
C ARG A 769 -13.60 -21.18 -42.47
N ASP A 770 -14.04 -20.13 -41.77
CA ASP A 770 -15.25 -19.39 -42.13
C ASP A 770 -14.95 -18.04 -42.80
N ASP A 771 -16.00 -17.39 -43.29
CA ASP A 771 -15.91 -16.12 -44.01
C ASP A 771 -15.51 -14.94 -43.12
N ARG A 772 -15.61 -15.09 -41.79
CA ARG A 772 -15.19 -14.06 -40.81
C ARG A 772 -13.68 -14.12 -40.54
N VAL A 773 -12.99 -15.19 -40.94
CA VAL A 773 -11.53 -15.26 -40.84
C VAL A 773 -10.91 -14.27 -41.83
N ARG A 774 -10.14 -13.33 -41.32
CA ARG A 774 -9.44 -12.31 -42.12
C ARG A 774 -8.47 -12.95 -43.14
N PRO A 775 -8.30 -12.37 -44.36
CA PRO A 775 -7.47 -12.95 -45.42
C PRO A 775 -6.03 -13.27 -44.98
N ALA A 776 -5.44 -12.39 -44.17
CA ALA A 776 -4.14 -12.62 -43.54
C ALA A 776 -4.11 -13.96 -42.78
N HIS A 777 -5.07 -14.20 -41.89
CA HIS A 777 -5.08 -15.42 -41.09
C HIS A 777 -5.39 -16.66 -41.93
N LYS A 778 -6.19 -16.53 -43.01
CA LYS A 778 -6.38 -17.62 -43.99
C LYS A 778 -5.05 -18.04 -44.62
N ALA A 779 -4.14 -17.10 -44.90
CA ALA A 779 -2.80 -17.38 -45.42
C ALA A 779 -1.83 -18.00 -44.39
N LEU A 780 -2.17 -17.99 -43.09
CA LEU A 780 -1.43 -18.71 -42.06
C LEU A 780 -1.92 -20.15 -41.89
N HIS A 781 -3.12 -20.48 -42.36
CA HIS A 781 -3.71 -21.78 -42.12
C HIS A 781 -2.81 -22.94 -42.60
N GLY A 782 -2.53 -23.89 -41.71
CA GLY A 782 -1.68 -25.04 -42.00
C GLY A 782 -0.18 -24.75 -41.94
N LYS A 783 0.25 -23.53 -41.59
CA LYS A 783 1.68 -23.23 -41.41
C LYS A 783 2.17 -23.73 -40.05
N THR A 784 3.13 -24.65 -40.10
CA THR A 784 3.84 -25.20 -38.94
C THR A 784 5.14 -24.43 -38.69
N LEU A 785 5.39 -24.06 -37.43
CA LEU A 785 6.65 -23.46 -36.97
C LEU A 785 7.06 -24.09 -35.64
N PRO A 786 8.35 -24.04 -35.25
CA PRO A 786 8.76 -24.38 -33.89
C PRO A 786 8.06 -23.49 -32.85
N ALA A 787 7.82 -24.03 -31.66
CA ALA A 787 7.35 -23.25 -30.51
C ALA A 787 8.28 -22.06 -30.22
N GLY A 788 7.71 -20.92 -29.83
CA GLY A 788 8.44 -19.65 -29.62
C GLY A 788 8.82 -18.88 -30.90
N THR A 789 8.70 -19.45 -32.10
CA THR A 789 9.03 -18.75 -33.36
C THR A 789 7.83 -17.93 -33.87
N PRO A 790 7.89 -16.59 -33.98
CA PRO A 790 6.74 -15.78 -34.38
C PRO A 790 6.39 -15.92 -35.87
N TYR A 791 5.09 -15.89 -36.18
CA TYR A 791 4.57 -15.81 -37.54
C TYR A 791 4.74 -14.39 -38.10
N GLN A 792 5.22 -14.28 -39.34
CA GLN A 792 5.30 -13.02 -40.08
C GLN A 792 4.10 -12.87 -40.99
N ILE A 793 3.30 -11.81 -40.80
CA ILE A 793 2.18 -11.51 -41.69
C ILE A 793 1.85 -10.02 -41.75
N ASP A 794 1.60 -9.51 -42.95
CA ASP A 794 1.26 -8.11 -43.22
C ASP A 794 2.23 -7.10 -42.55
N GLY A 795 3.53 -7.42 -42.53
CA GLY A 795 4.57 -6.60 -41.91
C GLY A 795 4.60 -6.63 -40.37
N ALA A 796 3.76 -7.43 -39.73
CA ALA A 796 3.68 -7.60 -38.28
C ALA A 796 4.12 -9.00 -37.83
N GLN A 797 4.59 -9.08 -36.57
CA GLN A 797 4.94 -10.33 -35.91
C GLN A 797 3.81 -10.77 -34.97
N LEU A 798 3.28 -11.97 -35.20
CA LEU A 798 2.29 -12.60 -34.33
C LEU A 798 2.89 -13.84 -33.69
N ARG A 799 2.96 -13.85 -32.35
CA ARG A 799 3.38 -15.05 -31.63
C ARG A 799 2.29 -16.10 -31.71
N TYR A 800 1.07 -15.76 -31.32
CA TYR A 800 -0.09 -16.66 -31.30
C TYR A 800 -1.38 -15.92 -31.69
N PRO A 801 -2.49 -16.62 -31.98
CA PRO A 801 -3.78 -15.98 -32.23
C PRO A 801 -4.26 -15.13 -31.06
N GLY A 802 -4.54 -13.84 -31.31
CA GLY A 802 -4.95 -12.90 -30.26
C GLY A 802 -3.79 -12.31 -29.46
N ASP A 803 -2.55 -12.40 -29.93
CA ASP A 803 -1.37 -11.81 -29.27
C ASP A 803 -1.56 -10.32 -28.92
N PRO A 804 -1.65 -9.93 -27.63
CA PRO A 804 -2.09 -8.60 -27.20
C PRO A 804 -1.24 -7.42 -27.68
N PHE A 805 -0.01 -7.67 -28.16
CA PHE A 805 0.82 -6.60 -28.70
C PHE A 805 1.02 -6.64 -30.22
N ALA A 806 0.32 -7.53 -30.93
CA ALA A 806 0.20 -7.43 -32.38
C ALA A 806 -0.89 -6.40 -32.74
N PRO A 807 -0.86 -5.80 -33.95
CA PRO A 807 -1.84 -4.79 -34.35
C PRO A 807 -3.29 -5.27 -34.21
N LEU A 808 -4.19 -4.40 -33.74
CA LEU A 808 -5.61 -4.73 -33.51
C LEU A 808 -6.30 -5.33 -34.74
N ALA A 809 -5.96 -4.86 -35.94
CA ALA A 809 -6.47 -5.40 -37.20
C ALA A 809 -6.22 -6.93 -37.37
N LEU A 810 -5.21 -7.46 -36.67
CA LEU A 810 -4.80 -8.87 -36.69
C LEU A 810 -5.17 -9.62 -35.40
N THR A 811 -5.78 -9.00 -34.40
CA THR A 811 -6.03 -9.64 -33.10
C THR A 811 -7.49 -9.55 -32.64
N ILE A 812 -8.21 -8.47 -32.94
CA ILE A 812 -9.59 -8.27 -32.48
C ILE A 812 -10.58 -9.24 -33.13
N ASN A 813 -11.43 -9.92 -32.36
CA ASN A 813 -12.33 -10.98 -32.86
C ASN A 813 -11.56 -12.10 -33.59
N CYS A 814 -10.32 -12.41 -33.18
CA CYS A 814 -9.58 -13.52 -33.75
C CYS A 814 -10.26 -14.85 -33.40
N ARG A 815 -10.38 -15.75 -34.36
CA ARG A 815 -11.04 -17.07 -34.20
C ARG A 815 -10.11 -18.21 -34.59
N CYS A 816 -8.81 -17.97 -34.48
CA CYS A 816 -7.78 -18.94 -34.81
C CYS A 816 -7.25 -19.56 -33.52
N ARG A 817 -6.64 -20.74 -33.66
CA ARG A 817 -5.98 -21.47 -32.58
C ARG A 817 -4.73 -22.16 -33.12
N LEU A 818 -3.97 -22.75 -32.21
CA LEU A 818 -2.76 -23.50 -32.53
C LEU A 818 -2.97 -24.98 -32.20
N HIS A 819 -2.44 -25.82 -33.08
CA HIS A 819 -2.31 -27.25 -32.89
C HIS A 819 -0.84 -27.57 -32.58
N TYR A 820 -0.56 -28.25 -31.48
CA TYR A 820 0.79 -28.52 -30.99
C TYR A 820 1.11 -30.02 -31.10
N ALA A 821 2.33 -30.34 -31.54
CA ALA A 821 2.83 -31.71 -31.70
C ALA A 821 4.34 -31.76 -31.45
N THR A 822 4.90 -32.96 -31.27
CA THR A 822 6.36 -33.16 -31.16
C THR A 822 6.96 -33.54 -32.51
N ASP A 823 8.15 -33.05 -32.86
CA ASP A 823 8.76 -33.11 -34.19
C ASP A 823 9.07 -34.55 -34.71
N GLU A 824 8.95 -35.57 -33.85
CA GLU A 824 8.93 -36.98 -34.29
C GLU A 824 7.70 -37.32 -35.17
N GLU A 825 6.70 -36.42 -35.24
CA GLU A 825 5.41 -36.63 -35.91
C GLU A 825 5.25 -35.90 -37.28
N VAL A 826 6.26 -35.18 -37.78
CA VAL A 826 6.14 -34.38 -39.04
C VAL A 826 7.03 -34.89 -40.19
N SER A 827 7.70 -36.04 -40.03
CA SER A 827 8.51 -36.70 -41.08
C SER A 827 7.73 -37.66 -41.97
#